data_AF-A0A1F9ETA6-F1
#
_entry.id   AF-A0A1F9ETA6-F1
#
_cell.length_a   1.000
_cell.length_b   1.000
_cell.length_c   1.000
_cell.angle_alpha   90.00
_cell.angle_beta   90.00
_cell.angle_gamma   90.00
#
_symmetry.space_group_name_H-M   'P 1'
#
loop_
_entity.id
_entity.type
_entity.pdbx_description
1 polymer ?
#
loop_
_entity_poly.entity_id
_entity_poly.type
_entity_poly.pdbx_seq_one_letter_code
_entity_poly.pdbx_strand_id
1 'polypeptide(L)'
;MTVNGVGRSLLRRFGLGTSETAAQPGTTNSSAAVEQGGTTGGVGTNPDLPPIEDAHLHALGIDPTRKEGPAELGHSRILDVLGADRFAPVKAVQVDGKVAWFNFALARELGFAVEGDAMTPELHQRILEALAYRALAPGEDAGGKNVVELYADRYGGTGIGNNEGAGRAAFLPWGNLNIKGVGRTPLAKITEAQDFHHAHGGAPMREGLIEAAWGEVGSNLFSRGSSRILAIIDVGDFTQWQDGSKEKRALIVRASHQLRPAHVLKGYDQGGDFSERIFVSMARELGLLVEKPGKSAPEPDLPATMKKLIGQHARTQAEQQRWRIVHGAISTGNMQIDGAQLDLATMSTQARTADIKTIKQGGSFFGEIDERASELARLYAALRSSLGKEAGRRAPPLDVGAELRAAYRRELARQMLDAAGLKPSLGEVLMTELPVACERLTTAIQALARLGNGGDLLADKRVIDDAVVDVFNALRGYPTFLLEGNATREARVAKVVELLRPNVLGSAQRKEQTLAKVTQLAGELVDALDSVYAAAATEVHGHYDSTEAMKRSIAARAAFENEPIEALYKAPAHDLFDRVVGEFGRTGDPKLLTEAIDKLAASSVRSFEALLELGGKRAVDGGIEIERRTIDGIDHSVRALDDGKRRLHLAIPLTGDEASGFVLATLPGAPRLAKADVEAMRYRFTVDGWQSTQEVQARLDVDEHGRPAVTFDIPVIKGAAGRLEGVFHVETGGGFWIKDGASNFRGYTFAVPDKLEAAALAARIQS
;
A
#
# COMPACT_ATOMS: atom_id res chain seq x y z
N MET A 1 -18.04 50.46 -23.80
CA MET A 1 -18.82 49.26 -24.13
C MET A 1 -18.72 48.35 -22.90
N THR A 2 -19.58 48.39 -21.88
CA THR A 2 -21.02 48.73 -21.70
C THR A 2 -22.01 47.65 -22.18
N VAL A 3 -23.03 47.38 -21.34
CA VAL A 3 -24.23 46.51 -21.52
C VAL A 3 -23.96 45.01 -21.25
N ASN A 4 -24.32 44.45 -20.06
CA ASN A 4 -25.62 43.95 -19.55
C ASN A 4 -26.17 42.71 -20.33
N GLY A 5 -26.81 41.69 -19.76
CA GLY A 5 -27.15 41.28 -18.38
C GLY A 5 -27.35 39.74 -18.39
N VAL A 6 -28.31 39.03 -17.76
CA VAL A 6 -29.40 39.20 -16.76
C VAL A 6 -29.67 37.76 -16.22
N GLY A 7 -30.04 37.44 -14.97
CA GLY A 7 -30.33 38.24 -13.78
C GLY A 7 -30.59 37.36 -12.53
N ARG A 8 -30.82 38.01 -11.38
CA ARG A 8 -31.26 37.38 -10.12
C ARG A 8 -32.76 37.58 -9.91
N SER A 9 -33.48 36.57 -9.43
CA SER A 9 -34.62 36.75 -8.50
C SER A 9 -35.11 35.41 -7.95
N LEU A 10 -35.06 35.21 -6.63
CA LEU A 10 -36.15 34.73 -5.77
C LEU A 10 -35.65 34.33 -4.37
N LEU A 11 -35.41 35.34 -3.52
CA LEU A 11 -35.31 35.18 -2.06
C LEU A 11 -36.05 36.34 -1.37
N ARG A 12 -37.32 36.11 -1.00
CA ARG A 12 -38.12 36.93 -0.07
C ARG A 12 -39.23 36.11 0.60
N ARG A 13 -38.82 35.24 1.52
CA ARG A 13 -39.54 34.57 2.63
C ARG A 13 -38.38 33.92 3.40
N PHE A 14 -38.01 34.31 4.62
CA PHE A 14 -38.76 34.93 5.71
C PHE A 14 -38.03 36.16 6.27
N GLY A 15 -38.75 37.06 6.94
CA GLY A 15 -38.17 38.23 7.61
C GLY A 15 -37.70 37.92 9.04
N LEU A 16 -37.36 38.99 9.79
CA LEU A 16 -36.68 39.00 11.09
C LEU A 16 -35.16 38.70 10.96
N GLY A 17 -34.25 39.48 11.52
CA GLY A 17 -34.38 40.76 12.21
C GLY A 17 -33.01 41.20 12.74
N THR A 18 -32.62 42.45 12.54
CA THR A 18 -31.31 42.99 12.96
C THR A 18 -31.37 43.56 14.37
N SER A 19 -30.40 43.22 15.22
CA SER A 19 -30.01 44.07 16.35
C SER A 19 -28.51 43.93 16.62
N GLU A 20 -27.80 45.06 16.54
CA GLU A 20 -26.42 45.20 16.97
C GLU A 20 -26.32 45.16 18.50
N THR A 21 -25.16 44.81 19.05
CA THR A 21 -24.45 45.67 20.03
C THR A 21 -23.06 45.10 20.35
N ALA A 22 -22.12 46.00 20.64
CA ALA A 22 -20.72 45.68 20.94
C ALA A 22 -20.45 45.65 22.46
N ALA A 23 -19.42 44.90 22.87
CA ALA A 23 -18.66 45.18 24.10
C ALA A 23 -17.22 44.66 23.96
N GLN A 24 -16.28 45.37 24.61
CA GLN A 24 -14.83 45.16 24.55
C GLN A 24 -14.30 44.46 25.84
N PRO A 25 -12.98 44.21 26.01
CA PRO A 25 -12.49 43.05 26.77
C PRO A 25 -12.25 43.32 28.27
N GLY A 26 -12.31 42.24 29.06
CA GLY A 26 -11.85 42.21 30.45
C GLY A 26 -10.53 41.43 30.60
N THR A 27 -9.45 42.14 30.87
CA THR A 27 -8.16 41.57 31.28
C THR A 27 -8.03 41.54 32.80
N THR A 28 -7.63 40.42 33.40
CA THR A 28 -7.06 40.39 34.75
C THR A 28 -5.89 39.41 34.82
N ASN A 29 -4.74 39.91 35.26
CA ASN A 29 -3.54 39.11 35.56
C ASN A 29 -3.71 38.35 36.89
N SER A 30 -3.09 37.18 37.00
CA SER A 30 -2.56 36.70 38.28
C SER A 30 -1.27 35.91 38.06
N SER A 31 -0.16 36.49 38.51
CA SER A 31 1.16 35.89 38.56
C SER A 31 1.30 34.89 39.72
N ALA A 32 2.00 33.76 39.52
CA ALA A 32 2.59 33.01 40.63
C ALA A 32 3.90 32.30 40.21
N ALA A 33 4.92 32.51 41.05
CA ALA A 33 6.18 31.78 41.26
C ALA A 33 6.72 30.80 40.20
N VAL A 34 7.97 31.07 39.79
CA VAL A 34 8.90 30.08 39.22
C VAL A 34 9.63 29.38 40.38
N GLU A 35 9.65 28.05 40.39
CA GLU A 35 10.66 27.28 41.12
C GLU A 35 11.54 26.50 40.13
N GLN A 36 12.85 26.47 40.40
CA GLN A 36 13.84 25.79 39.58
C GLN A 36 14.14 24.42 40.16
N GLY A 37 13.96 23.37 39.36
CA GLY A 37 14.39 22.01 39.68
C GLY A 37 14.87 21.31 38.41
N GLY A 38 16.17 21.18 38.23
CA GLY A 38 16.74 20.46 37.10
C GLY A 38 17.11 19.02 37.49
N THR A 39 16.76 18.05 36.64
CA THR A 39 17.36 16.71 36.68
C THR A 39 17.41 16.06 35.30
N THR A 40 18.58 15.48 35.04
CA THR A 40 18.94 14.48 34.01
C THR A 40 17.80 13.75 33.29
N GLY A 41 17.82 13.80 31.96
CA GLY A 41 16.86 13.09 31.11
C GLY A 41 17.10 11.58 31.02
N GLY A 42 16.11 10.81 31.49
CA GLY A 42 15.75 9.52 30.91
C GLY A 42 14.45 9.68 30.11
N VAL A 43 14.15 8.76 29.19
CA VAL A 43 12.85 8.73 28.51
C VAL A 43 11.81 8.22 29.51
N GLY A 44 11.15 9.14 30.20
CA GLY A 44 10.08 8.83 31.15
C GLY A 44 8.77 8.50 30.42
N THR A 45 8.08 7.47 30.89
CA THR A 45 6.67 7.24 30.56
C THR A 45 5.83 8.40 31.09
N ASN A 46 4.86 8.87 30.30
CA ASN A 46 4.00 10.00 30.70
C ASN A 46 3.02 9.57 31.81
N PRO A 47 3.10 10.12 33.04
CA PRO A 47 2.26 9.68 34.16
C PRO A 47 0.81 10.15 34.08
N ASP A 48 0.48 11.08 33.16
CA ASP A 48 -0.87 11.65 33.00
C ASP A 48 -1.81 10.80 32.11
N LEU A 49 -1.35 9.67 31.59
CA LEU A 49 -2.19 8.73 30.83
C LEU A 49 -2.70 7.61 31.77
N PRO A 50 -4.01 7.26 31.73
CA PRO A 50 -4.56 6.23 32.59
C PRO A 50 -3.90 4.87 32.28
N PRO A 51 -3.61 4.04 33.30
CA PRO A 51 -3.07 2.70 33.09
C PRO A 51 -4.05 1.86 32.27
N ILE A 52 -3.52 1.12 31.28
CA ILE A 52 -4.32 0.20 30.46
C ILE A 52 -4.76 -0.96 31.35
N GLU A 53 -6.06 -1.20 31.46
CA GLU A 53 -6.60 -2.32 32.25
C GLU A 53 -6.30 -3.66 31.58
N ASP A 54 -5.61 -4.56 32.30
CA ASP A 54 -5.13 -5.86 31.81
C ASP A 54 -6.23 -6.75 31.18
N ALA A 55 -7.49 -6.54 31.57
CA ALA A 55 -8.64 -7.32 31.08
C ALA A 55 -8.84 -7.24 29.56
N HIS A 56 -8.63 -6.07 28.94
CA HIS A 56 -8.78 -5.89 27.49
C HIS A 56 -7.66 -6.60 26.70
N LEU A 57 -6.46 -6.69 27.28
CA LEU A 57 -5.35 -7.43 26.69
C LEU A 57 -5.62 -8.94 26.79
N HIS A 58 -6.05 -9.43 27.96
CA HIS A 58 -6.30 -10.86 28.18
C HIS A 58 -7.37 -11.44 27.23
N ALA A 59 -8.34 -10.64 26.80
CA ALA A 59 -9.32 -11.00 25.77
C ALA A 59 -8.65 -11.33 24.43
N LEU A 60 -7.52 -10.73 24.06
CA LEU A 60 -6.80 -11.03 22.82
C LEU A 60 -5.97 -12.32 22.86
N GLY A 61 -6.27 -13.27 23.76
CA GLY A 61 -5.56 -14.56 23.84
C GLY A 61 -4.12 -14.39 24.33
N ILE A 62 -3.92 -13.39 25.18
CA ILE A 62 -2.63 -12.90 25.63
C ILE A 62 -2.23 -13.63 26.93
N ASP A 63 -1.06 -14.26 26.94
CA ASP A 63 -0.46 -14.90 28.13
C ASP A 63 0.42 -13.87 28.87
N PRO A 64 -0.03 -13.31 30.01
CA PRO A 64 0.72 -12.29 30.75
C PRO A 64 1.98 -12.83 31.44
N THR A 65 2.24 -14.15 31.41
CA THR A 65 3.40 -14.76 32.08
C THR A 65 4.63 -14.92 31.19
N ARG A 66 4.48 -14.82 29.87
CA ARG A 66 5.61 -14.73 28.94
C ARG A 66 6.28 -13.36 29.05
N LYS A 67 7.47 -13.34 29.65
CA LYS A 67 8.36 -12.17 29.65
C LYS A 67 8.95 -11.84 28.28
N GLU A 68 8.72 -12.71 27.30
CA GLU A 68 8.93 -12.49 25.87
C GLU A 68 7.57 -12.71 25.15
N GLY A 69 6.57 -11.94 25.61
CA GLY A 69 5.34 -11.59 24.87
C GLY A 69 4.12 -12.53 24.99
N PRO A 70 2.87 -12.00 25.10
CA PRO A 70 2.45 -10.60 24.99
C PRO A 70 1.90 -10.01 26.32
N ALA A 71 1.90 -8.71 26.63
CA ALA A 71 2.78 -7.57 26.31
C ALA A 71 2.89 -6.94 24.91
N GLU A 72 2.65 -7.62 23.78
CA GLU A 72 3.29 -7.21 22.51
C GLU A 72 2.63 -6.07 21.72
N LEU A 73 1.30 -5.87 21.80
CA LEU A 73 0.69 -4.72 21.11
C LEU A 73 1.13 -3.36 21.71
N GLY A 74 1.54 -3.38 22.98
CA GLY A 74 2.06 -2.21 23.69
C GLY A 74 1.09 -1.02 23.76
N HIS A 75 1.62 0.08 24.29
CA HIS A 75 0.98 1.38 24.23
C HIS A 75 0.98 1.92 22.78
N SER A 76 -0.05 2.66 22.38
CA SER A 76 -0.11 3.31 21.08
C SER A 76 0.99 4.37 20.93
N ARG A 77 2.11 3.99 20.32
CA ARG A 77 3.32 4.80 20.09
C ARG A 77 3.06 6.22 19.58
N ILE A 78 2.01 6.44 18.77
CA ILE A 78 1.65 7.79 18.30
C ILE A 78 1.33 8.76 19.45
N LEU A 79 0.80 8.27 20.58
CA LEU A 79 0.48 9.05 21.78
C LEU A 79 1.76 9.60 22.43
N ASP A 80 2.80 8.76 22.57
CA ASP A 80 4.14 9.16 23.02
C ASP A 80 4.80 10.15 22.04
N VAL A 81 4.77 9.83 20.74
CA VAL A 81 5.50 10.56 19.70
C VAL A 81 4.95 11.97 19.50
N LEU A 82 3.63 12.15 19.56
CA LEU A 82 3.00 13.45 19.41
C LEU A 82 2.78 14.18 20.75
N GLY A 83 2.61 13.46 21.86
CA GLY A 83 2.28 14.01 23.17
C GLY A 83 0.77 14.15 23.39
N ALA A 84 0.33 14.11 24.66
CA ALA A 84 -1.09 14.14 25.04
C ALA A 84 -1.81 15.43 24.62
N ASP A 85 -1.09 16.56 24.54
CA ASP A 85 -1.57 17.85 24.00
C ASP A 85 -2.03 17.76 22.53
N ARG A 86 -1.67 16.67 21.85
CA ARG A 86 -1.98 16.42 20.43
C ARG A 86 -3.15 15.48 20.20
N PHE A 87 -3.93 15.20 21.23
CA PHE A 87 -5.18 14.45 21.09
C PHE A 87 -6.36 15.19 21.71
N ALA A 88 -7.56 14.83 21.27
CA ALA A 88 -8.79 15.09 22.00
C ALA A 88 -9.31 13.74 22.51
N PRO A 89 -9.54 13.57 23.82
CA PRO A 89 -10.17 12.37 24.33
C PRO A 89 -11.59 12.25 23.79
N VAL A 90 -11.97 11.02 23.44
CA VAL A 90 -13.26 10.65 22.90
C VAL A 90 -13.77 9.47 23.71
N LYS A 91 -14.77 9.71 24.57
CA LYS A 91 -15.47 8.61 25.24
C LYS A 91 -16.18 7.78 24.17
N ALA A 92 -15.85 6.51 24.09
CA ALA A 92 -16.42 5.58 23.15
C ALA A 92 -17.02 4.37 23.87
N VAL A 93 -18.17 3.93 23.39
CA VAL A 93 -18.87 2.75 23.90
C VAL A 93 -18.65 1.58 22.95
N GLN A 94 -18.51 0.37 23.51
CA GLN A 94 -18.46 -0.85 22.72
C GLN A 94 -19.80 -1.04 21.98
N VAL A 95 -19.75 -1.40 20.69
CA VAL A 95 -20.93 -1.65 19.86
C VAL A 95 -21.01 -3.12 19.46
N ASP A 96 -22.24 -3.59 19.28
CA ASP A 96 -22.49 -4.90 18.69
C ASP A 96 -22.16 -4.83 17.19
N GLY A 97 -21.70 -5.93 16.60
CA GLY A 97 -21.31 -5.94 15.20
C GLY A 97 -20.91 -7.31 14.70
N LYS A 98 -20.38 -7.33 13.48
CA LYS A 98 -19.84 -8.52 12.82
C LYS A 98 -18.51 -8.18 12.18
N VAL A 99 -17.47 -8.98 12.43
CA VAL A 99 -16.21 -8.86 11.68
C VAL A 99 -16.48 -9.28 10.25
N ALA A 100 -16.54 -8.28 9.36
CA ALA A 100 -16.87 -8.45 7.95
C ALA A 100 -15.63 -8.87 7.14
N TRP A 101 -14.45 -8.41 7.55
CA TRP A 101 -13.15 -8.83 7.02
C TRP A 101 -12.05 -8.64 8.06
N PHE A 102 -11.01 -9.47 8.02
CA PHE A 102 -9.87 -9.44 8.94
C PHE A 102 -8.56 -9.87 8.25
N ASN A 103 -7.48 -9.18 8.56
CA ASN A 103 -6.17 -9.37 7.95
C ASN A 103 -5.26 -10.23 8.82
N PHE A 104 -5.31 -11.56 8.62
CA PHE A 104 -4.54 -12.51 9.43
C PHE A 104 -3.02 -12.34 9.31
N ALA A 105 -2.50 -11.96 8.14
CA ALA A 105 -1.08 -11.69 7.94
C ALA A 105 -0.62 -10.47 8.77
N LEU A 106 -1.30 -9.33 8.61
CA LEU A 106 -1.03 -8.13 9.39
C LEU A 106 -1.25 -8.34 10.90
N ALA A 107 -2.24 -9.15 11.29
CA ALA A 107 -2.44 -9.51 12.69
C ALA A 107 -1.19 -10.20 13.27
N ARG A 108 -0.58 -11.15 12.56
CA ARG A 108 0.68 -11.79 12.99
C ARG A 108 1.84 -10.80 13.04
N GLU A 109 1.96 -9.92 12.04
CA GLU A 109 2.98 -8.86 12.01
C GLU A 109 2.86 -7.89 13.20
N LEU A 110 1.64 -7.68 13.71
CA LEU A 110 1.34 -6.87 14.90
C LEU A 110 1.40 -7.66 16.21
N GLY A 111 1.79 -8.94 16.21
CA GLY A 111 1.89 -9.77 17.42
C GLY A 111 0.56 -10.33 17.94
N PHE A 112 -0.50 -10.38 17.14
CA PHE A 112 -1.73 -11.09 17.53
C PHE A 112 -1.53 -12.60 17.46
N ALA A 113 -1.90 -13.30 18.53
CA ALA A 113 -2.00 -14.76 18.55
C ALA A 113 -3.21 -15.24 17.71
N VAL A 114 -2.96 -15.52 16.42
CA VAL A 114 -3.95 -16.06 15.46
C VAL A 114 -3.48 -17.38 14.82
N GLU A 115 -4.23 -18.44 15.07
CA GLU A 115 -3.98 -19.78 14.55
C GLU A 115 -4.66 -19.98 13.19
N GLY A 116 -3.86 -20.10 12.12
CA GLY A 116 -4.38 -20.20 10.75
C GLY A 116 -5.14 -18.95 10.28
N ASP A 117 -5.70 -19.02 9.07
CA ASP A 117 -6.40 -17.90 8.40
C ASP A 117 -7.93 -18.07 8.48
N ALA A 118 -8.44 -18.57 9.60
CA ALA A 118 -9.86 -18.86 9.81
C ALA A 118 -10.45 -18.00 10.94
N MET A 119 -11.60 -17.38 10.68
CA MET A 119 -12.33 -16.61 11.69
C MET A 119 -13.17 -17.55 12.57
N THR A 120 -12.65 -17.96 13.73
CA THR A 120 -13.42 -18.73 14.71
C THR A 120 -14.42 -17.83 15.46
N PRO A 121 -15.48 -18.39 16.07
CA PRO A 121 -16.41 -17.61 16.90
C PRO A 121 -15.71 -16.86 18.05
N GLU A 122 -14.72 -17.51 18.66
CA GLU A 122 -13.92 -16.96 19.77
C GLU A 122 -13.06 -15.80 19.27
N LEU A 123 -12.31 -15.98 18.17
CA LEU A 123 -11.53 -14.89 17.58
C LEU A 123 -12.43 -13.73 17.15
N HIS A 124 -13.57 -14.01 16.52
CA HIS A 124 -14.54 -12.99 16.13
C HIS A 124 -14.99 -12.16 17.33
N GLN A 125 -15.37 -12.80 18.43
CA GLN A 125 -15.79 -12.12 19.65
C GLN A 125 -14.66 -11.27 20.27
N ARG A 126 -13.45 -11.83 20.37
CA ARG A 126 -12.25 -11.13 20.88
C ARG A 126 -11.90 -9.89 20.05
N ILE A 127 -12.06 -9.95 18.73
CA ILE A 127 -11.85 -8.82 17.82
C ILE A 127 -12.91 -7.73 18.00
N LEU A 128 -14.18 -8.10 18.24
CA LEU A 128 -15.22 -7.12 18.57
C LEU A 128 -14.95 -6.44 19.92
N GLU A 129 -14.55 -7.21 20.94
CA GLU A 129 -14.19 -6.69 22.27
C GLU A 129 -13.00 -5.73 22.22
N ALA A 130 -11.98 -6.01 21.41
CA ALA A 130 -10.82 -5.13 21.31
C ALA A 130 -10.99 -3.91 20.38
N LEU A 131 -11.87 -3.98 19.36
CA LEU A 131 -11.86 -3.01 18.24
C LEU A 131 -13.22 -2.38 17.89
N ALA A 132 -14.37 -2.91 18.35
CA ALA A 132 -15.69 -2.43 17.95
C ALA A 132 -16.20 -1.28 18.84
N TYR A 133 -15.65 -0.08 18.66
CA TYR A 133 -16.00 1.11 19.46
C TYR A 133 -16.60 2.26 18.66
N ARG A 134 -17.60 2.93 19.24
CA ARG A 134 -18.27 4.14 18.71
C ARG A 134 -18.18 5.29 19.71
N ALA A 135 -17.83 6.49 19.25
CA ALA A 135 -17.91 7.71 20.02
C ALA A 135 -19.34 7.96 20.56
N LEU A 136 -19.45 8.22 21.86
CA LEU A 136 -20.71 8.63 22.49
C LEU A 136 -21.06 10.06 22.06
N ALA A 137 -22.33 10.30 21.76
CA ALA A 137 -22.84 11.65 21.54
C ALA A 137 -22.87 12.43 22.88
N PRO A 138 -22.79 13.77 22.86
CA PRO A 138 -22.87 14.57 24.08
C PRO A 138 -24.17 14.32 24.86
N GLY A 139 -24.05 13.82 26.10
CA GLY A 139 -25.19 13.47 26.95
C GLY A 139 -25.81 12.09 26.69
N GLU A 140 -25.22 11.27 25.82
CA GLU A 140 -25.63 9.88 25.60
C GLU A 140 -25.23 8.98 26.79
N ASP A 141 -26.14 8.13 27.24
CA ASP A 141 -25.87 7.07 28.21
C ASP A 141 -25.26 5.86 27.47
N ALA A 142 -24.20 5.28 28.04
CA ALA A 142 -23.56 4.07 27.53
C ALA A 142 -24.42 2.80 27.70
N GLY A 143 -25.52 2.87 28.48
CA GLY A 143 -26.49 1.78 28.61
C GLY A 143 -25.91 0.53 29.28
N GLY A 144 -24.94 0.71 30.19
CA GLY A 144 -24.24 -0.37 30.87
C GLY A 144 -23.19 -1.12 30.02
N LYS A 145 -22.93 -0.70 28.78
CA LYS A 145 -21.84 -1.25 27.96
C LYS A 145 -20.48 -0.68 28.38
N ASN A 146 -19.42 -1.40 28.04
CA ASN A 146 -18.03 -0.99 28.27
C ASN A 146 -17.74 0.37 27.59
N VAL A 147 -17.15 1.30 28.35
CA VAL A 147 -16.73 2.62 27.87
C VAL A 147 -15.21 2.71 27.96
N VAL A 148 -14.58 3.09 26.86
CA VAL A 148 -13.14 3.34 26.75
C VAL A 148 -12.88 4.78 26.32
N GLU A 149 -11.67 5.27 26.58
CA GLU A 149 -11.22 6.54 26.01
C GLU A 149 -10.39 6.28 24.74
N LEU A 150 -10.85 6.83 23.62
CA LEU A 150 -10.11 6.88 22.36
C LEU A 150 -9.50 8.27 22.16
N TYR A 151 -8.50 8.38 21.31
CA TYR A 151 -7.71 9.59 21.14
C TYR A 151 -7.80 10.11 19.69
N ALA A 152 -8.59 11.16 19.45
CA ALA A 152 -8.67 11.80 18.13
C ALA A 152 -7.48 12.74 17.93
N ASP A 153 -6.65 12.49 16.92
CA ASP A 153 -5.41 13.24 16.66
C ASP A 153 -5.68 14.67 16.17
N ARG A 154 -4.97 15.63 16.78
CA ARG A 154 -5.00 17.05 16.47
C ARG A 154 -3.96 17.34 15.38
N TYR A 155 -4.43 17.71 14.20
CA TYR A 155 -3.59 18.11 13.07
C TYR A 155 -4.26 19.19 12.20
N GLY A 156 -3.49 19.81 11.31
CA GLY A 156 -3.89 20.98 10.51
C GLY A 156 -3.57 20.85 9.02
N GLY A 157 -3.58 21.95 8.28
CA GLY A 157 -3.14 21.98 6.87
C GLY A 157 -4.22 21.59 5.87
N THR A 158 -3.80 21.15 4.67
CA THR A 158 -4.71 20.81 3.57
C THR A 158 -5.32 19.41 3.75
N GLY A 159 -6.46 19.19 3.10
CA GLY A 159 -7.18 17.91 3.08
C GLY A 159 -8.22 17.70 4.19
N ILE A 160 -8.21 18.51 5.25
CA ILE A 160 -9.05 18.28 6.46
C ILE A 160 -10.37 19.08 6.49
N GLY A 161 -10.60 19.94 5.51
CA GLY A 161 -11.71 20.90 5.49
C GLY A 161 -11.61 21.90 6.66
N ASN A 162 -12.73 22.16 7.32
CA ASN A 162 -12.80 23.04 8.50
C ASN A 162 -12.47 22.31 9.83
N ASN A 163 -12.14 21.02 9.81
CA ASN A 163 -11.94 20.24 11.02
C ASN A 163 -10.62 20.60 11.74
N GLU A 164 -10.56 20.32 13.04
CA GLU A 164 -9.36 20.55 13.86
C GLU A 164 -8.44 19.30 13.95
N GLY A 165 -8.59 18.35 13.03
CA GLY A 165 -7.91 17.05 13.04
C GLY A 165 -8.87 15.93 12.65
N ALA A 166 -8.73 14.75 13.25
CA ALA A 166 -9.56 13.60 12.92
C ALA A 166 -11.02 13.78 13.38
N GLY A 167 -11.88 14.26 12.49
CA GLY A 167 -13.31 14.48 12.77
C GLY A 167 -14.16 13.19 12.86
N ARG A 168 -13.69 12.08 12.29
CA ARG A 168 -14.42 10.79 12.24
C ARG A 168 -13.56 9.55 12.54
N ALA A 169 -12.43 9.75 13.21
CA ALA A 169 -11.48 8.70 13.52
C ALA A 169 -10.79 8.96 14.87
N ALA A 170 -10.39 7.91 15.57
CA ALA A 170 -9.66 8.01 16.83
C ALA A 170 -8.76 6.79 17.05
N PHE A 171 -7.64 6.99 17.74
CA PHE A 171 -6.73 5.92 18.13
C PHE A 171 -7.22 5.18 19.37
N LEU A 172 -7.01 3.87 19.38
CA LEU A 172 -7.05 3.06 20.61
C LEU A 172 -5.84 3.42 21.50
N PRO A 173 -5.92 3.23 22.83
CA PRO A 173 -4.77 3.40 23.74
C PRO A 173 -3.62 2.40 23.49
N TRP A 174 -3.90 1.32 22.75
CA TRP A 174 -3.01 0.18 22.51
C TRP A 174 -2.86 -0.15 21.02
N GLY A 175 -1.76 -0.84 20.67
CA GLY A 175 -1.54 -1.42 19.33
C GLY A 175 -1.28 -0.41 18.20
N ASN A 176 -1.25 0.89 18.49
CA ASN A 176 -1.10 1.96 17.50
C ASN A 176 -2.19 1.93 16.40
N LEU A 177 -3.39 1.48 16.78
CA LEU A 177 -4.53 1.26 15.88
C LEU A 177 -5.45 2.49 15.84
N ASN A 178 -5.88 2.88 14.63
CA ASN A 178 -6.85 3.96 14.42
C ASN A 178 -8.17 3.38 13.91
N ILE A 179 -9.27 3.65 14.61
CA ILE A 179 -10.61 3.27 14.16
C ILE A 179 -11.20 4.47 13.41
N LYS A 180 -11.48 4.30 12.13
CA LYS A 180 -12.20 5.25 11.27
C LYS A 180 -13.68 4.85 11.16
N GLY A 181 -14.58 5.83 11.22
CA GLY A 181 -16.03 5.62 11.22
C GLY A 181 -16.68 5.61 12.62
N VAL A 182 -15.92 5.90 13.67
CA VAL A 182 -16.34 5.90 15.09
C VAL A 182 -17.51 6.83 15.43
N GLY A 183 -17.90 7.75 14.55
CA GLY A 183 -18.81 8.86 14.86
C GLY A 183 -18.08 10.20 14.90
N ARG A 184 -18.82 11.28 15.21
CA ARG A 184 -18.25 12.62 15.30
C ARG A 184 -17.35 12.75 16.53
N THR A 185 -16.11 13.17 16.34
CA THR A 185 -15.19 13.52 17.43
C THR A 185 -15.33 14.99 17.83
N PRO A 186 -14.75 15.45 18.96
CA PRO A 186 -14.70 16.88 19.32
C PRO A 186 -13.99 17.78 18.29
N LEU A 187 -13.20 17.19 17.38
CA LEU A 187 -12.47 17.87 16.31
C LEU A 187 -13.30 18.04 15.03
N ALA A 188 -14.48 17.43 14.95
CA ALA A 188 -15.42 17.55 13.84
C ALA A 188 -16.14 18.92 13.87
N LYS A 189 -15.60 19.91 13.16
CA LYS A 189 -16.22 21.23 13.01
C LYS A 189 -17.05 21.37 11.74
N ILE A 190 -16.87 20.46 10.79
CA ILE A 190 -17.63 20.46 9.53
C ILE A 190 -19.11 20.15 9.79
N THR A 191 -19.99 20.90 9.12
CA THR A 191 -21.45 20.76 9.24
C THR A 191 -22.02 20.03 8.04
N GLU A 192 -23.20 19.42 8.20
CA GLU A 192 -23.88 18.69 7.12
C GLU A 192 -24.16 19.55 5.89
N ALA A 193 -24.39 20.86 6.09
CA ALA A 193 -24.59 21.82 5.01
C ALA A 193 -23.29 22.19 4.27
N GLN A 194 -22.12 21.93 4.86
CA GLN A 194 -20.81 22.14 4.22
C GLN A 194 -20.34 20.88 3.49
N ASP A 195 -20.44 19.73 4.16
CA ASP A 195 -19.97 18.43 3.66
C ASP A 195 -20.66 17.31 4.46
N PHE A 196 -21.77 16.81 3.95
CA PHE A 196 -22.50 15.72 4.58
C PHE A 196 -21.67 14.44 4.72
N HIS A 197 -20.87 14.10 3.70
CA HIS A 197 -20.04 12.89 3.63
C HIS A 197 -19.06 12.77 4.80
N HIS A 198 -18.55 13.91 5.30
CA HIS A 198 -17.68 13.93 6.47
C HIS A 198 -18.40 14.31 7.77
N ALA A 199 -19.50 15.05 7.71
CA ALA A 199 -20.21 15.54 8.90
C ALA A 199 -20.91 14.44 9.71
N HIS A 200 -21.42 13.37 9.10
CA HIS A 200 -22.15 12.33 9.84
C HIS A 200 -21.24 11.41 10.69
N GLY A 201 -19.91 11.54 10.59
CA GLY A 201 -18.94 10.81 11.44
C GLY A 201 -18.78 9.31 11.17
N GLY A 202 -19.55 8.74 10.24
CA GLY A 202 -19.43 7.35 9.81
C GLY A 202 -18.42 7.17 8.68
N ALA A 203 -18.10 5.91 8.38
CA ALA A 203 -17.38 5.52 7.17
C ALA A 203 -18.17 4.43 6.43
N PRO A 204 -18.34 4.52 5.10
CA PRO A 204 -18.90 3.42 4.32
C PRO A 204 -18.08 2.14 4.42
N MET A 205 -18.75 0.99 4.45
CA MET A 205 -18.08 -0.32 4.34
C MET A 205 -17.24 -0.42 3.06
N ARG A 206 -17.75 0.16 1.97
CA ARG A 206 -17.09 0.30 0.67
C ARG A 206 -15.75 1.05 0.75
N GLU A 207 -15.68 2.12 1.54
CA GLU A 207 -14.44 2.86 1.81
C GLU A 207 -13.42 1.96 2.51
N GLY A 208 -13.89 1.12 3.45
CA GLY A 208 -13.08 0.09 4.13
C GLY A 208 -12.49 -0.95 3.18
N LEU A 209 -13.30 -1.52 2.27
CA LEU A 209 -12.81 -2.53 1.31
C LEU A 209 -11.74 -1.97 0.36
N ILE A 210 -11.93 -0.73 -0.11
CA ILE A 210 -10.99 -0.02 -0.98
C ILE A 210 -9.69 0.26 -0.24
N GLU A 211 -9.76 0.74 1.00
CA GLU A 211 -8.56 0.95 1.82
C GLU A 211 -7.85 -0.35 2.21
N ALA A 212 -8.58 -1.44 2.42
CA ALA A 212 -7.98 -2.75 2.68
C ALA A 212 -7.19 -3.24 1.46
N ALA A 213 -7.82 -3.25 0.28
CA ALA A 213 -7.14 -3.67 -0.95
C ALA A 213 -5.95 -2.76 -1.29
N TRP A 214 -6.11 -1.43 -1.29
CA TRP A 214 -4.99 -0.52 -1.58
C TRP A 214 -3.92 -0.53 -0.50
N GLY A 215 -4.27 -0.86 0.76
CA GLY A 215 -3.33 -1.04 1.85
C GLY A 215 -2.36 -2.18 1.58
N GLU A 216 -2.86 -3.33 1.11
CA GLU A 216 -2.03 -4.46 0.69
C GLU A 216 -1.27 -4.14 -0.61
N VAL A 217 -1.90 -3.49 -1.59
CA VAL A 217 -1.25 -3.09 -2.85
C VAL A 217 -0.05 -2.18 -2.60
N GLY A 218 -0.19 -1.17 -1.74
CA GLY A 218 0.91 -0.28 -1.40
C GLY A 218 2.00 -1.01 -0.60
N SER A 219 1.63 -1.94 0.28
CA SER A 219 2.59 -2.81 0.98
C SER A 219 3.40 -3.71 0.02
N ASN A 220 2.79 -4.17 -1.07
CA ASN A 220 3.45 -5.02 -2.08
C ASN A 220 4.34 -4.24 -3.07
N LEU A 221 4.05 -2.96 -3.31
CA LEU A 221 4.61 -2.19 -4.43
C LEU A 221 5.47 -0.98 -4.03
N PHE A 222 5.32 -0.42 -2.84
CA PHE A 222 6.04 0.79 -2.40
C PHE A 222 7.02 0.48 -1.27
N SER A 223 8.22 1.06 -1.32
CA SER A 223 9.25 0.81 -0.29
C SER A 223 8.94 1.38 1.08
N ARG A 224 7.94 2.29 1.15
CA ARG A 224 7.39 2.84 2.39
C ARG A 224 6.03 2.24 2.74
N GLY A 225 5.49 1.37 1.88
CA GLY A 225 4.17 0.80 2.03
C GLY A 225 3.06 1.86 2.07
N SER A 226 2.00 1.50 2.80
CA SER A 226 0.79 2.28 2.99
C SER A 226 0.15 1.91 4.33
N SER A 227 -0.79 2.72 4.82
CA SER A 227 -1.66 2.30 5.91
C SER A 227 -2.42 1.04 5.52
N ARG A 228 -2.29 -0.04 6.29
CA ARG A 228 -3.02 -1.29 6.06
C ARG A 228 -4.25 -1.37 6.96
N ILE A 229 -5.26 -2.13 6.55
CA ILE A 229 -6.45 -2.38 7.35
C ILE A 229 -6.28 -3.73 8.06
N LEU A 230 -6.52 -3.74 9.38
CA LEU A 230 -6.53 -4.93 10.21
C LEU A 230 -7.91 -5.59 10.23
N ALA A 231 -8.97 -4.79 10.36
CA ALA A 231 -10.34 -5.26 10.45
C ALA A 231 -11.33 -4.29 9.81
N ILE A 232 -12.40 -4.83 9.22
CA ILE A 232 -13.61 -4.11 8.84
C ILE A 232 -14.76 -4.73 9.61
N ILE A 233 -15.46 -3.92 10.40
CA ILE A 233 -16.54 -4.38 11.28
C ILE A 233 -17.86 -3.75 10.82
N ASP A 234 -18.81 -4.60 10.42
CA ASP A 234 -20.20 -4.21 10.18
C ASP A 234 -20.86 -3.90 11.53
N VAL A 235 -21.38 -2.69 11.68
CA VAL A 235 -22.11 -2.25 12.89
C VAL A 235 -23.63 -2.34 12.72
N GLY A 236 -24.12 -2.92 11.62
CA GLY A 236 -25.55 -3.10 11.36
C GLY A 236 -26.32 -1.82 11.00
N ASP A 237 -25.62 -0.69 10.87
CA ASP A 237 -26.19 0.65 10.68
C ASP A 237 -25.84 1.26 9.30
N PHE A 238 -26.56 2.32 8.92
CA PHE A 238 -26.49 2.92 7.59
C PHE A 238 -26.34 4.44 7.66
N THR A 239 -25.51 5.00 6.76
CA THR A 239 -25.63 6.42 6.40
C THR A 239 -26.86 6.56 5.53
N GLN A 240 -27.81 7.41 5.95
CA GLN A 240 -28.92 7.84 5.10
C GLN A 240 -28.53 9.13 4.38
N TRP A 241 -28.40 9.07 3.06
CA TRP A 241 -28.04 10.21 2.22
C TRP A 241 -29.23 11.16 2.00
N GLN A 242 -28.92 12.38 1.58
CA GLN A 242 -29.93 13.44 1.35
C GLN A 242 -30.94 13.11 0.23
N ASP A 243 -30.60 12.19 -0.67
CA ASP A 243 -31.50 11.65 -1.71
C ASP A 243 -32.36 10.48 -1.22
N GLY A 244 -32.23 10.08 0.05
CA GLY A 244 -32.93 8.96 0.67
C GLY A 244 -32.25 7.60 0.46
N SER A 245 -31.16 7.52 -0.31
CA SER A 245 -30.37 6.29 -0.44
C SER A 245 -29.70 5.93 0.88
N LYS A 246 -29.37 4.65 1.06
CA LYS A 246 -28.72 4.12 2.25
C LYS A 246 -27.42 3.42 1.88
N GLU A 247 -26.36 3.74 2.61
CA GLU A 247 -25.06 3.07 2.46
C GLU A 247 -24.63 2.44 3.78
N LYS A 248 -24.22 1.18 3.74
CA LYS A 248 -23.84 0.42 4.94
C LYS A 248 -22.57 1.00 5.57
N ARG A 249 -22.62 1.28 6.88
CA ARG A 249 -21.48 1.78 7.65
C ARG A 249 -20.60 0.64 8.13
N ALA A 250 -19.32 0.94 8.33
CA ALA A 250 -18.39 0.08 9.04
C ALA A 250 -17.48 0.88 9.98
N LEU A 251 -16.90 0.18 10.95
CA LEU A 251 -15.66 0.61 11.59
C LEU A 251 -14.49 0.03 10.79
N ILE A 252 -13.55 0.89 10.40
CA ILE A 252 -12.37 0.53 9.61
C ILE A 252 -11.16 0.67 10.52
N VAL A 253 -10.53 -0.44 10.90
CA VAL A 253 -9.39 -0.45 11.83
C VAL A 253 -8.10 -0.43 11.04
N ARG A 254 -7.41 0.71 11.07
CA ARG A 254 -6.12 0.94 10.41
C ARG A 254 -4.96 0.63 11.34
N ALA A 255 -3.97 -0.09 10.82
CA ALA A 255 -2.66 -0.22 11.43
C ALA A 255 -1.62 0.56 10.61
N SER A 256 -1.00 1.54 11.24
CA SER A 256 0.23 2.24 10.83
C SER A 256 0.46 3.43 11.75
N HIS A 257 1.68 3.97 11.77
CA HIS A 257 2.02 5.11 12.60
C HIS A 257 1.25 6.39 12.28
N GLN A 258 0.72 6.55 11.05
CA GLN A 258 -0.17 7.65 10.63
C GLN A 258 0.38 9.04 10.98
N LEU A 259 1.71 9.16 11.03
CA LEU A 259 2.41 10.39 11.34
C LEU A 259 2.38 11.32 10.13
N ARG A 260 1.32 12.11 10.00
CA ARG A 260 1.08 13.07 8.91
C ARG A 260 1.96 14.34 9.01
N PRO A 261 2.44 14.94 7.90
CA PRO A 261 2.99 16.31 7.88
C PRO A 261 2.08 17.34 8.59
N ALA A 262 0.77 17.15 8.50
CA ALA A 262 -0.26 17.94 9.17
C ALA A 262 -0.08 18.08 10.70
N HIS A 263 0.57 17.14 11.38
CA HIS A 263 0.82 17.23 12.83
C HIS A 263 1.72 18.42 13.18
N VAL A 264 2.76 18.66 12.39
CA VAL A 264 3.69 19.79 12.55
C VAL A 264 2.98 21.12 12.22
N LEU A 265 2.08 21.12 11.23
CA LEU A 265 1.40 22.35 10.79
C LEU A 265 0.47 22.98 11.84
N LYS A 266 -0.21 22.18 12.67
CA LYS A 266 -1.12 22.72 13.69
C LYS A 266 -0.40 23.45 14.85
N GLY A 267 0.94 23.47 14.87
CA GLY A 267 1.72 24.35 15.73
C GLY A 267 1.82 25.81 15.26
N TYR A 268 1.43 26.12 14.01
CA TYR A 268 1.67 27.42 13.38
C TYR A 268 1.09 28.60 14.17
N ASP A 269 -0.13 28.44 14.72
CA ASP A 269 -0.82 29.49 15.48
C ASP A 269 -0.44 29.52 16.98
N GLN A 270 0.34 28.54 17.47
CA GLN A 270 0.69 28.42 18.90
C GLN A 270 2.09 28.98 19.23
N GLY A 271 2.99 29.08 18.24
CA GLY A 271 4.35 29.59 18.41
C GLY A 271 5.28 28.67 19.22
N GLY A 272 6.49 29.17 19.51
CA GLY A 272 7.52 28.43 20.25
C GLY A 272 8.19 27.30 19.46
N ASP A 273 9.02 26.50 20.14
CA ASP A 273 9.77 25.37 19.57
C ASP A 273 8.91 24.12 19.27
N PHE A 274 7.60 24.21 19.51
CA PHE A 274 6.63 23.12 19.38
C PHE A 274 6.76 22.33 18.05
N SER A 275 6.77 23.02 16.90
CA SER A 275 6.82 22.34 15.60
C SER A 275 8.14 21.59 15.38
N GLU A 276 9.23 22.06 16.00
CA GLU A 276 10.51 21.36 16.00
C GLU A 276 10.44 20.10 16.88
N ARG A 277 9.94 20.22 18.12
CA ARG A 277 9.78 19.09 19.06
C ARG A 277 9.05 17.92 18.38
N ILE A 278 7.90 18.22 17.77
CA ILE A 278 7.09 17.22 17.06
C ILE A 278 7.80 16.67 15.83
N PHE A 279 8.38 17.52 14.97
CA PHE A 279 9.11 17.07 13.79
C PHE A 279 10.29 16.15 14.14
N VAL A 280 11.08 16.49 15.16
CA VAL A 280 12.21 15.69 15.64
C VAL A 280 11.74 14.38 16.26
N SER A 281 10.64 14.39 17.03
CA SER A 281 10.04 13.18 17.60
C SER A 281 9.57 12.21 16.52
N MET A 282 8.78 12.71 15.56
CA MET A 282 8.30 11.92 14.41
C MET A 282 9.47 11.39 13.56
N ALA A 283 10.46 12.22 13.25
CA ALA A 283 11.62 11.80 12.48
C ALA A 283 12.46 10.76 13.23
N ARG A 284 12.53 10.80 14.57
CA ARG A 284 13.22 9.79 15.38
C ARG A 284 12.50 8.45 15.35
N GLU A 285 11.20 8.42 15.60
CA GLU A 285 10.38 7.19 15.55
C GLU A 285 10.52 6.47 14.20
N LEU A 286 10.62 7.23 13.12
CA LEU A 286 10.69 6.72 11.75
C LEU A 286 12.12 6.39 11.29
N GLY A 287 13.13 6.55 12.13
CA GLY A 287 14.55 6.36 11.76
C GLY A 287 15.05 7.37 10.72
N LEU A 288 14.37 8.51 10.57
CA LEU A 288 14.65 9.56 9.58
C LEU A 288 15.41 10.77 10.16
N LEU A 289 15.52 10.90 11.49
CA LEU A 289 16.34 11.92 12.12
C LEU A 289 17.80 11.79 11.69
N VAL A 290 18.39 12.91 11.28
CA VAL A 290 19.84 13.05 11.06
C VAL A 290 20.39 13.91 12.19
N GLU A 291 21.51 13.50 12.77
CA GLU A 291 22.17 14.19 13.88
C GLU A 291 23.52 14.76 13.44
N LYS A 292 23.93 15.88 14.05
CA LYS A 292 25.17 16.57 13.67
C LYS A 292 26.40 15.81 14.18
N PRO A 293 27.42 15.56 13.33
CA PRO A 293 28.62 14.86 13.74
C PRO A 293 29.45 15.67 14.75
N GLY A 294 30.21 14.97 15.60
CA GLY A 294 31.24 15.57 16.44
C GLY A 294 30.74 16.29 17.70
N LYS A 295 29.49 16.08 18.14
CA LYS A 295 28.96 16.60 19.41
C LYS A 295 28.78 15.49 20.43
N SER A 296 29.03 15.82 21.70
CA SER A 296 28.84 14.93 22.86
C SER A 296 27.37 14.74 23.25
N ALA A 297 26.48 15.63 22.80
CA ALA A 297 25.04 15.50 22.93
C ALA A 297 24.42 15.42 21.53
N PRO A 298 23.41 14.56 21.30
CA PRO A 298 22.70 14.46 20.03
C PRO A 298 22.01 15.79 19.66
N GLU A 299 22.45 16.44 18.57
CA GLU A 299 21.80 17.65 18.05
C GLU A 299 21.17 17.37 16.67
N PRO A 300 19.85 17.56 16.49
CA PRO A 300 19.18 17.44 15.20
C PRO A 300 19.78 18.32 14.09
N ASP A 301 20.04 17.71 12.93
CA ASP A 301 20.25 18.40 11.66
C ASP A 301 18.91 18.46 10.91
N LEU A 302 18.17 19.55 11.12
CA LEU A 302 16.84 19.72 10.53
C LEU A 302 16.88 19.78 8.98
N PRO A 303 17.84 20.47 8.33
CA PRO A 303 17.99 20.43 6.87
C PRO A 303 18.29 19.03 6.33
N ALA A 304 19.22 18.27 6.92
CA ALA A 304 19.55 16.93 6.46
C ALA A 304 18.40 15.94 6.72
N THR A 305 17.71 16.06 7.85
CA THR A 305 16.46 15.32 8.14
C THR A 305 15.39 15.62 7.09
N MET A 306 15.17 16.90 6.75
CA MET A 306 14.22 17.30 5.71
C MET A 306 14.62 16.75 4.32
N LYS A 307 15.92 16.77 3.97
CA LYS A 307 16.42 16.15 2.72
C LYS A 307 16.20 14.63 2.69
N LYS A 308 16.38 13.92 3.82
CA LYS A 308 16.09 12.48 3.93
C LYS A 308 14.61 12.19 3.74
N LEU A 309 13.72 12.99 4.34
CA LEU A 309 12.26 12.93 4.15
C LEU A 309 11.85 13.19 2.69
N ILE A 310 12.38 14.26 2.07
CA ILE A 310 12.19 14.57 0.65
C ILE A 310 12.62 13.40 -0.23
N GLY A 311 13.73 12.73 0.10
CA GLY A 311 14.19 11.53 -0.60
C GLY A 311 13.19 10.37 -0.57
N GLN A 312 12.50 10.13 0.55
CA GLN A 312 11.48 9.09 0.63
C GLN A 312 10.24 9.44 -0.21
N HIS A 313 9.74 10.69 -0.12
CA HIS A 313 8.61 11.13 -0.96
C HIS A 313 8.94 11.08 -2.46
N ALA A 314 10.15 11.45 -2.86
CA ALA A 314 10.64 11.29 -4.22
C ALA A 314 10.64 9.83 -4.68
N ARG A 315 11.09 8.92 -3.81
CA ARG A 315 11.11 7.48 -4.09
C ARG A 315 9.71 6.91 -4.28
N THR A 316 8.80 7.16 -3.34
CA THR A 316 7.42 6.66 -3.46
C THR A 316 6.72 7.25 -4.69
N GLN A 317 7.03 8.48 -5.07
CA GLN A 317 6.48 9.07 -6.29
C GLN A 317 7.03 8.44 -7.58
N ALA A 318 8.29 8.04 -7.60
CA ALA A 318 8.88 7.28 -8.70
C ALA A 318 8.28 5.86 -8.80
N GLU A 319 8.04 5.21 -7.65
CA GLU A 319 7.38 3.90 -7.58
C GLU A 319 5.91 3.99 -8.04
N GLN A 320 5.16 5.03 -7.64
CA GLN A 320 3.83 5.34 -8.19
C GLN A 320 3.85 5.44 -9.72
N GLN A 321 4.85 6.11 -10.31
CA GLN A 321 5.00 6.21 -11.77
C GLN A 321 5.28 4.85 -12.43
N ARG A 322 6.22 4.06 -11.89
CA ARG A 322 6.53 2.68 -12.37
C ARG A 322 5.30 1.80 -12.40
N TRP A 323 4.49 1.85 -11.34
CA TRP A 323 3.35 0.98 -11.17
C TRP A 323 2.06 1.51 -11.79
N ARG A 324 2.08 2.71 -12.40
CA ARG A 324 0.92 3.42 -12.96
C ARG A 324 -0.15 3.68 -11.90
N ILE A 325 0.23 4.05 -10.68
CA ILE A 325 -0.67 4.31 -9.55
C ILE A 325 -0.68 5.82 -9.23
N VAL A 326 -1.87 6.37 -8.99
CA VAL A 326 -2.09 7.76 -8.55
C VAL A 326 -2.82 7.73 -7.20
N HIS A 327 -2.41 8.57 -6.25
CA HIS A 327 -3.10 8.69 -4.96
C HIS A 327 -4.43 9.44 -5.12
N GLY A 328 -4.39 10.53 -5.88
CA GLY A 328 -5.55 11.30 -6.33
C GLY A 328 -6.08 12.31 -5.32
N ALA A 329 -5.44 12.45 -4.17
CA ALA A 329 -5.86 13.35 -3.08
C ALA A 329 -4.70 13.75 -2.14
N ILE A 330 -3.48 13.90 -2.67
CA ILE A 330 -2.31 14.31 -1.88
C ILE A 330 -2.57 15.63 -1.16
N SER A 331 -2.30 15.63 0.14
CA SER A 331 -2.42 16.78 1.03
C SER A 331 -1.55 16.53 2.27
N THR A 332 -1.31 17.55 3.12
CA THR A 332 -0.63 17.30 4.40
C THR A 332 -1.37 16.32 5.32
N GLY A 333 -2.68 16.16 5.15
CA GLY A 333 -3.49 15.18 5.87
C GLY A 333 -3.38 13.76 5.29
N ASN A 334 -3.42 13.61 3.97
CA ASN A 334 -3.57 12.33 3.27
C ASN A 334 -2.23 11.71 2.83
N MET A 335 -1.15 11.93 3.58
CA MET A 335 0.11 11.22 3.39
C MET A 335 0.85 11.11 4.71
N GLN A 336 1.65 10.05 4.86
CA GLN A 336 2.54 9.92 6.00
C GLN A 336 3.83 10.72 5.74
N ILE A 337 4.46 11.21 6.81
CA ILE A 337 5.58 12.16 6.73
C ILE A 337 6.82 11.52 6.08
N ASP A 338 6.96 10.20 6.17
CA ASP A 338 8.01 9.38 5.57
C ASP A 338 7.73 8.98 4.11
N GLY A 339 6.63 9.42 3.50
CA GLY A 339 6.26 9.05 2.12
C GLY A 339 5.31 7.86 2.00
N ALA A 340 5.00 7.13 3.07
CA ALA A 340 3.99 6.07 3.02
C ALA A 340 2.59 6.65 2.69
N GLN A 341 1.77 5.89 1.96
CA GLN A 341 0.43 6.36 1.56
C GLN A 341 -0.58 6.25 2.72
N LEU A 342 -1.61 7.11 2.74
CA LEU A 342 -2.64 7.16 3.79
C LEU A 342 -3.95 7.76 3.23
N ASP A 343 -5.11 7.32 3.74
CA ASP A 343 -6.42 7.75 3.24
C ASP A 343 -6.64 7.35 1.76
N LEU A 344 -6.53 6.04 1.51
CA LEU A 344 -6.35 5.41 0.19
C LEU A 344 -7.61 5.34 -0.68
N ALA A 345 -8.75 5.85 -0.21
CA ALA A 345 -10.06 5.72 -0.87
C ALA A 345 -10.13 6.36 -2.28
N THR A 346 -9.19 7.25 -2.62
CA THR A 346 -9.08 7.90 -3.93
C THR A 346 -8.06 7.26 -4.87
N MET A 347 -7.32 6.24 -4.41
CA MET A 347 -6.28 5.60 -5.19
C MET A 347 -6.83 4.90 -6.44
N SER A 348 -6.06 4.95 -7.53
CA SER A 348 -6.38 4.27 -8.79
C SER A 348 -5.11 3.86 -9.53
N THR A 349 -5.22 2.81 -10.34
CA THR A 349 -4.28 2.55 -11.45
C THR A 349 -4.98 2.63 -12.79
N GLN A 350 -4.22 2.55 -13.87
CA GLN A 350 -4.64 2.66 -15.26
C GLN A 350 -3.75 1.79 -16.16
N ALA A 351 -4.26 1.44 -17.36
CA ALA A 351 -3.47 0.71 -18.35
C ALA A 351 -2.23 1.47 -18.80
N ARG A 352 -2.38 2.78 -18.96
CA ARG A 352 -1.40 3.69 -19.55
C ARG A 352 -1.07 4.81 -18.58
N THR A 353 0.03 5.53 -18.84
CA THR A 353 0.45 6.70 -18.07
C THR A 353 -0.34 7.97 -18.42
N ALA A 354 -1.66 7.86 -18.61
CA ALA A 354 -2.54 8.98 -18.95
C ALA A 354 -2.76 9.91 -17.76
N ASP A 355 -2.66 11.22 -17.97
CA ASP A 355 -2.93 12.20 -16.91
C ASP A 355 -4.33 12.00 -16.33
N ILE A 356 -4.41 11.84 -15.01
CA ILE A 356 -5.70 11.72 -14.32
C ILE A 356 -5.77 12.54 -13.04
N LYS A 357 -7.02 12.90 -12.76
CA LYS A 357 -7.50 13.48 -11.52
C LYS A 357 -8.62 12.59 -11.04
N THR A 358 -8.54 12.07 -9.81
CA THR A 358 -9.67 11.30 -9.24
C THR A 358 -10.67 12.19 -8.50
N ILE A 359 -10.28 13.45 -8.23
CA ILE A 359 -11.11 14.54 -7.68
C ILE A 359 -11.01 15.79 -8.55
N LYS A 360 -12.03 16.66 -8.51
CA LYS A 360 -12.07 17.91 -9.32
C LYS A 360 -11.15 19.03 -8.81
N GLN A 361 -10.57 18.87 -7.62
CA GLN A 361 -9.65 19.86 -7.03
C GLN A 361 -8.21 19.54 -7.45
N GLY A 362 -7.50 20.55 -7.95
CA GLY A 362 -6.08 20.43 -8.27
C GLY A 362 -5.74 20.10 -9.72
N GLY A 363 -4.44 20.07 -9.99
CA GLY A 363 -3.82 19.92 -11.30
C GLY A 363 -3.08 18.60 -11.47
N SER A 364 -3.52 17.52 -10.82
CA SER A 364 -2.70 16.31 -10.72
C SER A 364 -2.36 15.70 -12.09
N PHE A 365 -1.07 15.60 -12.33
CA PHE A 365 -0.42 14.83 -13.40
C PHE A 365 -0.10 13.41 -12.89
N PHE A 366 0.28 12.48 -13.77
CA PHE A 366 0.93 11.21 -13.37
C PHE A 366 2.29 11.48 -12.72
N GLY A 367 2.26 11.85 -11.45
CA GLY A 367 3.45 12.35 -10.81
C GLY A 367 3.23 13.11 -9.51
N GLU A 368 2.06 13.70 -9.22
CA GLU A 368 1.68 14.35 -7.93
C GLU A 368 2.80 15.16 -7.19
N ILE A 369 3.85 15.57 -7.91
CA ILE A 369 5.18 15.87 -7.37
C ILE A 369 5.24 17.34 -6.94
N ASP A 370 4.52 18.19 -7.67
CA ASP A 370 4.39 19.60 -7.36
C ASP A 370 3.33 19.78 -6.23
N GLU A 371 2.32 18.92 -6.14
CA GLU A 371 1.47 18.77 -4.94
C GLU A 371 2.31 18.36 -3.72
N ARG A 372 3.06 17.25 -3.79
CA ARG A 372 3.97 16.82 -2.70
C ARG A 372 4.99 17.92 -2.35
N ALA A 373 5.56 18.61 -3.34
CA ALA A 373 6.49 19.72 -3.12
C ALA A 373 5.83 20.89 -2.36
N SER A 374 4.63 21.29 -2.76
CA SER A 374 3.83 22.33 -2.08
C SER A 374 3.60 21.96 -0.61
N GLU A 375 3.17 20.72 -0.36
CA GLU A 375 2.84 20.27 0.99
C GLU A 375 4.07 20.10 1.89
N LEU A 376 5.19 19.60 1.36
CA LEU A 376 6.47 19.54 2.07
C LEU A 376 7.11 20.93 2.26
N ALA A 377 6.89 21.88 1.35
CA ALA A 377 7.32 23.26 1.52
C ALA A 377 6.55 23.96 2.65
N ARG A 378 5.25 23.70 2.79
CA ARG A 378 4.44 24.17 3.93
C ARG A 378 4.95 23.59 5.26
N LEU A 379 5.22 22.28 5.29
CA LEU A 379 5.82 21.60 6.44
C LEU A 379 7.12 22.29 6.88
N TYR A 380 8.05 22.49 5.94
CA TYR A 380 9.35 23.10 6.26
C TYR A 380 9.22 24.59 6.62
N ALA A 381 8.28 25.33 6.01
CA ALA A 381 7.99 26.72 6.38
C ALA A 381 7.45 26.83 7.82
N ALA A 382 6.55 25.94 8.25
CA ALA A 382 6.04 25.91 9.61
C ALA A 382 7.13 25.57 10.63
N LEU A 383 8.00 24.60 10.33
CA LEU A 383 9.18 24.27 11.13
C LEU A 383 10.15 25.46 11.24
N ARG A 384 10.42 26.18 10.14
CA ARG A 384 11.26 27.38 10.16
C ARG A 384 10.63 28.51 10.97
N SER A 385 9.31 28.67 10.91
CA SER A 385 8.59 29.71 11.66
C SER A 385 8.68 29.49 13.17
N SER A 386 8.59 28.24 13.63
CA SER A 386 8.64 27.88 15.05
C SER A 386 10.01 28.20 15.70
N LEU A 387 11.10 28.13 14.91
CA LEU A 387 12.45 28.45 15.36
C LEU A 387 12.72 29.96 15.58
N GLY A 388 11.83 30.85 15.15
CA GLY A 388 11.97 32.29 15.32
C GLY A 388 13.33 32.83 14.83
N LYS A 389 14.08 33.49 15.71
CA LYS A 389 15.40 34.06 15.39
C LYS A 389 16.45 33.00 15.04
N GLU A 390 16.34 31.79 15.56
CA GLU A 390 17.29 30.70 15.31
C GLU A 390 17.09 30.03 13.94
N ALA A 391 15.99 30.32 13.25
CA ALA A 391 15.64 29.70 11.96
C ALA A 391 16.78 29.78 10.94
N GLY A 392 17.42 30.95 10.79
CA GLY A 392 18.52 31.13 9.83
C GLY A 392 19.74 30.23 10.09
N ARG A 393 20.00 29.87 11.35
CA ARG A 393 21.13 29.03 11.78
C ARG A 393 20.78 27.54 11.84
N ARG A 394 19.56 27.19 12.28
CA ARG A 394 19.15 25.82 12.57
C ARG A 394 18.35 25.16 11.43
N ALA A 395 17.65 25.95 10.63
CA ALA A 395 16.90 25.52 9.45
C ALA A 395 16.96 26.61 8.35
N PRO A 396 18.13 26.80 7.70
CA PRO A 396 18.28 27.73 6.58
C PRO A 396 17.22 27.49 5.47
N PRO A 397 16.96 28.50 4.61
CA PRO A 397 16.06 28.34 3.47
C PRO A 397 16.43 27.12 2.62
N LEU A 398 15.43 26.35 2.22
CA LEU A 398 15.56 25.15 1.38
C LEU A 398 14.53 25.27 0.25
N ASP A 399 14.97 25.12 -1.01
CA ASP A 399 14.05 24.94 -2.12
C ASP A 399 13.59 23.48 -2.14
N VAL A 400 12.56 23.20 -1.33
CA VAL A 400 11.96 21.87 -1.22
C VAL A 400 11.50 21.33 -2.58
N GLY A 401 11.05 22.19 -3.49
CA GLY A 401 10.63 21.77 -4.83
C GLY A 401 11.80 21.37 -5.73
N ALA A 402 12.91 22.11 -5.71
CA ALA A 402 14.12 21.75 -6.44
C ALA A 402 14.75 20.46 -5.90
N GLU A 403 14.86 20.33 -4.57
CA GLU A 403 15.39 19.13 -3.91
C GLU A 403 14.53 17.90 -4.20
N LEU A 404 13.19 18.03 -4.10
CA LEU A 404 12.26 16.94 -4.41
C LEU A 404 12.34 16.53 -5.89
N ARG A 405 12.37 17.49 -6.83
CA ARG A 405 12.52 17.18 -8.26
C ARG A 405 13.88 16.57 -8.60
N ALA A 406 14.95 16.96 -7.90
CA ALA A 406 16.28 16.36 -8.08
C ALA A 406 16.33 14.91 -7.58
N ALA A 407 15.81 14.66 -6.37
CA ALA A 407 15.68 13.31 -5.83
C ALA A 407 14.76 12.44 -6.71
N TYR A 408 13.61 12.98 -7.14
CA TYR A 408 12.66 12.27 -8.00
C TYR A 408 13.25 11.87 -9.35
N ARG A 409 14.05 12.73 -10.01
CA ARG A 409 14.74 12.33 -11.26
C ARG A 409 15.65 11.12 -11.06
N ARG A 410 16.41 11.07 -9.95
CA ARG A 410 17.29 9.94 -9.62
C ARG A 410 16.48 8.67 -9.34
N GLU A 411 15.50 8.74 -8.44
CA GLU A 411 14.66 7.58 -8.11
C GLU A 411 13.86 7.08 -9.32
N LEU A 412 13.38 7.99 -10.18
CA LEU A 412 12.69 7.62 -11.40
C LEU A 412 13.64 6.91 -12.38
N ALA A 413 14.88 7.37 -12.55
CA ALA A 413 15.85 6.66 -13.39
C ALA A 413 16.07 5.22 -12.91
N ARG A 414 16.24 5.02 -11.59
CA ARG A 414 16.30 3.68 -10.98
C ARG A 414 15.05 2.86 -11.30
N GLN A 415 13.86 3.43 -11.11
CA GLN A 415 12.60 2.77 -11.42
C GLN A 415 12.39 2.45 -12.91
N MET A 416 12.96 3.24 -13.83
CA MET A 416 12.90 2.96 -15.26
C MET A 416 13.91 1.88 -15.70
N LEU A 417 15.05 1.76 -15.01
CA LEU A 417 15.99 0.63 -15.20
C LEU A 417 15.39 -0.68 -14.66
N ASP A 418 14.77 -0.65 -13.47
CA ASP A 418 14.02 -1.78 -12.93
C ASP A 418 12.90 -2.20 -13.92
N ALA A 419 12.12 -1.24 -14.44
CA ALA A 419 11.07 -1.50 -15.43
C ALA A 419 11.60 -1.97 -16.78
N ALA A 420 12.87 -1.68 -17.13
CA ALA A 420 13.56 -2.29 -18.25
C ALA A 420 14.03 -3.74 -17.96
N GLY A 421 13.73 -4.30 -16.78
CA GLY A 421 14.05 -5.66 -16.38
C GLY A 421 15.43 -5.84 -15.72
N LEU A 422 16.19 -4.76 -15.53
CA LEU A 422 17.50 -4.83 -14.89
C LEU A 422 17.35 -5.10 -13.39
N LYS A 423 18.30 -5.84 -12.81
CA LYS A 423 18.41 -5.99 -11.35
C LYS A 423 18.76 -4.63 -10.73
N PRO A 424 18.20 -4.28 -9.56
CA PRO A 424 18.52 -2.99 -8.90
C PRO A 424 20.01 -2.80 -8.64
N SER A 425 20.72 -3.88 -8.27
CA SER A 425 22.17 -3.82 -8.02
C SER A 425 22.97 -3.41 -9.25
N LEU A 426 22.57 -3.83 -10.46
CA LEU A 426 23.18 -3.37 -11.70
C LEU A 426 22.67 -1.98 -12.08
N GLY A 427 21.40 -1.66 -11.79
CA GLY A 427 20.83 -0.34 -12.00
C GLY A 427 21.63 0.77 -11.30
N GLU A 428 22.03 0.57 -10.05
CA GLU A 428 22.87 1.52 -9.29
C GLU A 428 24.27 1.72 -9.91
N VAL A 429 24.89 0.63 -10.40
CA VAL A 429 26.18 0.71 -11.13
C VAL A 429 26.02 1.52 -12.41
N LEU A 430 25.00 1.21 -13.23
CA LEU A 430 24.74 1.92 -14.49
C LEU A 430 24.36 3.39 -14.27
N MET A 431 23.68 3.73 -13.18
CA MET A 431 23.39 5.13 -12.81
C MET A 431 24.64 5.90 -12.38
N THR A 432 25.66 5.20 -11.84
CA THR A 432 26.93 5.80 -11.43
C THR A 432 27.88 5.98 -12.62
N GLU A 433 28.06 4.92 -13.42
CA GLU A 433 29.01 4.91 -14.54
C GLU A 433 28.44 5.56 -15.81
N LEU A 434 27.13 5.49 -16.03
CA LEU A 434 26.45 5.97 -17.24
C LEU A 434 25.20 6.84 -16.95
N PRO A 435 25.33 7.90 -16.12
CA PRO A 435 24.20 8.75 -15.74
C PRO A 435 23.48 9.37 -16.95
N VAL A 436 24.22 9.75 -18.00
CA VAL A 436 23.67 10.33 -19.23
C VAL A 436 22.81 9.34 -20.01
N ALA A 437 23.17 8.05 -20.04
CA ALA A 437 22.36 7.03 -20.71
C ALA A 437 21.06 6.77 -19.94
N CYS A 438 21.16 6.68 -18.61
CA CYS A 438 20.02 6.50 -17.71
C CYS A 438 19.05 7.71 -17.75
N GLU A 439 19.57 8.93 -17.81
CA GLU A 439 18.78 10.15 -17.97
C GLU A 439 18.08 10.21 -19.35
N ARG A 440 18.77 9.81 -20.43
CA ARG A 440 18.16 9.70 -21.77
C ARG A 440 17.02 8.69 -21.81
N LEU A 441 17.20 7.50 -21.22
CA LEU A 441 16.15 6.48 -21.10
C LEU A 441 14.93 7.04 -20.35
N THR A 442 15.16 7.65 -19.19
CA THR A 442 14.12 8.24 -18.35
C THR A 442 13.37 9.35 -19.09
N THR A 443 14.10 10.21 -19.81
CA THR A 443 13.54 11.32 -20.59
C THR A 443 12.68 10.81 -21.75
N ALA A 444 13.13 9.81 -22.50
CA ALA A 444 12.36 9.21 -23.59
C ALA A 444 11.06 8.56 -23.07
N ILE A 445 11.12 7.83 -21.96
CA ILE A 445 9.93 7.25 -21.31
C ILE A 445 8.97 8.34 -20.84
N GLN A 446 9.45 9.39 -20.17
CA GLN A 446 8.60 10.51 -19.74
C GLN A 446 7.98 11.28 -20.92
N ALA A 447 8.73 11.45 -22.01
CA ALA A 447 8.23 12.14 -23.21
C ALA A 447 7.12 11.36 -23.91
N LEU A 448 7.26 10.03 -24.02
CA LEU A 448 6.21 9.13 -24.51
C LEU A 448 5.00 9.13 -23.56
N ALA A 449 5.24 9.01 -22.26
CA ALA A 449 4.20 8.93 -21.23
C ALA A 449 3.29 10.18 -21.20
N ARG A 450 3.85 11.35 -21.55
CA ARG A 450 3.17 12.66 -21.61
C ARG A 450 2.37 12.92 -22.88
N LEU A 451 2.33 12.00 -23.84
CA LEU A 451 1.53 12.17 -25.05
C LEU A 451 0.04 11.97 -24.73
N GLY A 452 -0.71 13.08 -24.71
CA GLY A 452 -2.16 13.09 -24.40
C GLY A 452 -3.06 13.42 -25.60
N ASN A 453 -4.27 12.87 -25.59
CA ASN A 453 -5.34 13.15 -26.53
C ASN A 453 -6.09 14.47 -26.21
N GLY A 454 -5.92 15.03 -25.01
CA GLY A 454 -6.53 16.28 -24.56
C GLY A 454 -8.02 16.13 -24.19
N GLY A 455 -8.39 14.96 -23.64
CA GLY A 455 -9.73 14.66 -23.12
C GLY A 455 -9.98 15.20 -21.71
N ASP A 456 -11.12 14.79 -21.14
CA ASP A 456 -11.40 15.02 -19.71
C ASP A 456 -10.52 14.08 -18.87
N LEU A 457 -9.77 14.67 -17.94
CA LEU A 457 -8.82 13.95 -17.08
C LEU A 457 -9.48 13.47 -15.77
N LEU A 458 -10.80 13.65 -15.59
CA LEU A 458 -11.51 13.24 -14.38
C LEU A 458 -11.85 11.73 -14.37
N ALA A 459 -10.99 10.94 -13.73
CA ALA A 459 -11.21 9.51 -13.45
C ALA A 459 -12.17 9.33 -12.24
N ASP A 460 -13.32 10.01 -12.20
CA ASP A 460 -14.31 9.80 -11.15
C ASP A 460 -15.14 8.53 -11.38
N LYS A 461 -15.52 8.28 -12.65
CA LYS A 461 -16.51 7.24 -13.05
C LYS A 461 -16.13 6.37 -14.25
N ARG A 462 -14.98 6.61 -14.90
CA ARG A 462 -14.54 5.86 -16.09
C ARG A 462 -13.02 5.68 -16.11
N VAL A 463 -12.56 4.65 -16.82
CA VAL A 463 -11.16 4.53 -17.23
C VAL A 463 -10.89 5.62 -18.27
N ILE A 464 -9.75 6.30 -18.17
CA ILE A 464 -9.37 7.39 -19.06
C ILE A 464 -8.49 6.89 -20.19
N ASP A 465 -8.86 7.27 -21.40
CA ASP A 465 -8.20 6.90 -22.66
C ASP A 465 -7.46 8.11 -23.27
N ASP A 466 -6.88 8.94 -22.40
CA ASP A 466 -6.14 10.13 -22.85
C ASP A 466 -4.72 9.80 -23.32
N ALA A 467 -4.06 8.78 -22.73
CA ALA A 467 -2.71 8.42 -23.14
C ALA A 467 -2.66 7.85 -24.55
N VAL A 468 -1.89 8.53 -25.40
CA VAL A 468 -1.62 8.12 -26.77
C VAL A 468 -0.91 6.77 -26.82
N VAL A 469 -0.03 6.44 -25.87
CA VAL A 469 0.79 5.21 -25.90
C VAL A 469 0.81 4.46 -24.57
N ASP A 470 1.15 3.18 -24.66
CA ASP A 470 1.44 2.28 -23.53
C ASP A 470 2.96 2.02 -23.45
N VAL A 471 3.68 2.90 -22.75
CA VAL A 471 5.15 2.81 -22.63
C VAL A 471 5.59 1.57 -21.86
N PHE A 472 4.78 1.11 -20.91
CA PHE A 472 5.13 -0.06 -20.11
C PHE A 472 4.88 -1.36 -20.87
N ASN A 473 3.91 -1.45 -21.78
CA ASN A 473 3.82 -2.57 -22.71
C ASN A 473 4.99 -2.59 -23.72
N ALA A 474 5.56 -1.43 -24.07
CA ALA A 474 6.82 -1.37 -24.82
C ALA A 474 8.01 -1.89 -24.01
N LEU A 475 8.19 -1.46 -22.75
CA LEU A 475 9.20 -2.01 -21.85
C LEU A 475 9.00 -3.51 -21.56
N ARG A 476 7.74 -3.99 -21.52
CA ARG A 476 7.38 -5.40 -21.35
C ARG A 476 7.86 -6.28 -22.51
N GLY A 477 7.62 -5.85 -23.75
CA GLY A 477 7.84 -6.67 -24.94
C GLY A 477 9.18 -6.45 -25.66
N TYR A 478 9.80 -5.27 -25.54
CA TYR A 478 11.03 -4.95 -26.25
C TYR A 478 12.23 -5.83 -25.88
N PRO A 479 12.48 -6.18 -24.60
CA PRO A 479 13.66 -6.95 -24.24
C PRO A 479 13.67 -8.33 -24.89
N THR A 480 12.54 -9.05 -24.90
CA THR A 480 12.41 -10.34 -25.60
C THR A 480 12.80 -10.19 -27.07
N PHE A 481 12.22 -9.21 -27.78
CA PHE A 481 12.50 -8.97 -29.20
C PHE A 481 13.96 -8.58 -29.48
N LEU A 482 14.55 -7.69 -28.68
CA LEU A 482 15.95 -7.27 -28.84
C LEU A 482 16.91 -8.45 -28.66
N LEU A 483 16.60 -9.35 -27.74
CA LEU A 483 17.48 -10.43 -27.32
C LEU A 483 17.38 -11.68 -28.20
N GLU A 484 16.34 -11.76 -29.03
CA GLU A 484 16.13 -12.82 -30.04
C GLU A 484 16.96 -12.64 -31.33
N GLY A 485 17.51 -11.45 -31.64
CA GLY A 485 18.46 -11.34 -32.75
C GLY A 485 18.83 -9.94 -33.27
N ASN A 486 19.65 -9.94 -34.33
CA ASN A 486 20.22 -8.74 -34.98
C ASN A 486 19.21 -7.99 -35.87
N ALA A 487 18.11 -7.52 -35.31
CA ALA A 487 17.19 -6.61 -36.00
C ALA A 487 17.90 -5.27 -36.36
N THR A 488 17.60 -4.65 -37.50
CA THR A 488 18.11 -3.29 -37.81
C THR A 488 17.45 -2.26 -36.88
N ARG A 489 18.03 -1.06 -36.77
CA ARG A 489 17.45 0.01 -35.93
C ARG A 489 16.01 0.31 -36.35
N GLU A 490 15.73 0.35 -37.64
CA GLU A 490 14.40 0.61 -38.22
C GLU A 490 13.39 -0.47 -37.79
N ALA A 491 13.80 -1.74 -37.80
CA ALA A 491 12.98 -2.85 -37.32
C ALA A 491 12.73 -2.77 -35.80
N ARG A 492 13.74 -2.35 -35.01
CA ARG A 492 13.59 -2.10 -33.57
C ARG A 492 12.62 -0.94 -33.29
N VAL A 493 12.72 0.18 -34.01
CA VAL A 493 11.78 1.31 -33.90
C VAL A 493 10.37 0.86 -34.28
N ALA A 494 10.19 0.15 -35.39
CA ALA A 494 8.89 -0.35 -35.82
C ALA A 494 8.26 -1.26 -34.76
N LYS A 495 9.04 -2.15 -34.14
CA LYS A 495 8.54 -3.02 -33.06
C LYS A 495 8.19 -2.25 -31.80
N VAL A 496 8.96 -1.24 -31.41
CA VAL A 496 8.60 -0.36 -30.28
C VAL A 496 7.30 0.40 -30.58
N VAL A 497 7.11 0.93 -31.79
CA VAL A 497 5.85 1.58 -32.18
C VAL A 497 4.66 0.62 -32.14
N GLU A 498 4.83 -0.63 -32.56
CA GLU A 498 3.80 -1.68 -32.43
C GLU A 498 3.44 -1.92 -30.95
N LEU A 499 4.46 -2.14 -30.09
CA LEU A 499 4.28 -2.41 -28.67
C LEU A 499 3.72 -1.21 -27.88
N LEU A 500 3.98 0.03 -28.32
CA LEU A 500 3.40 1.25 -27.74
C LEU A 500 1.88 1.36 -27.96
N ARG A 501 1.28 0.52 -28.82
CA ARG A 501 -0.18 0.47 -29.11
C ARG A 501 -0.81 1.86 -29.29
N PRO A 502 -0.38 2.68 -30.28
CA PRO A 502 -0.77 4.08 -30.38
C PRO A 502 -2.28 4.26 -30.57
N ASN A 503 -2.92 4.99 -29.66
CA ASN A 503 -4.34 5.35 -29.70
C ASN A 503 -4.48 6.87 -29.84
N VAL A 504 -4.55 7.35 -31.09
CA VAL A 504 -4.59 8.78 -31.39
C VAL A 504 -6.00 9.24 -31.76
N LEU A 505 -6.50 10.23 -31.04
CA LEU A 505 -7.81 10.85 -31.28
C LEU A 505 -7.68 12.21 -32.01
N GLY A 506 -8.75 12.63 -32.69
CA GLY A 506 -8.81 13.92 -33.39
C GLY A 506 -8.76 13.84 -34.93
N SER A 507 -8.41 14.95 -35.57
CA SER A 507 -8.37 15.09 -37.05
C SER A 507 -7.27 14.25 -37.69
N ALA A 508 -7.37 13.99 -39.00
CA ALA A 508 -6.34 13.24 -39.75
C ALA A 508 -4.95 13.89 -39.62
N GLN A 509 -4.86 15.21 -39.74
CA GLN A 509 -3.60 15.95 -39.56
C GLN A 509 -3.03 15.81 -38.14
N ARG A 510 -3.88 15.87 -37.10
CA ARG A 510 -3.43 15.64 -35.71
C ARG A 510 -2.93 14.20 -35.54
N LYS A 511 -3.65 13.22 -36.09
CA LYS A 511 -3.26 11.80 -36.06
C LYS A 511 -1.89 11.59 -36.71
N GLU A 512 -1.67 12.14 -37.89
CA GLU A 512 -0.39 12.08 -38.60
C GLU A 512 0.75 12.71 -37.79
N GLN A 513 0.56 13.94 -37.30
CA GLN A 513 1.56 14.66 -36.48
C GLN A 513 1.92 13.91 -35.19
N THR A 514 0.91 13.41 -34.46
CA THR A 514 1.12 12.65 -33.23
C THR A 514 1.77 11.29 -33.51
N LEU A 515 1.39 10.57 -34.56
CA LEU A 515 2.06 9.32 -34.96
C LEU A 515 3.51 9.54 -35.35
N ALA A 516 3.82 10.61 -36.11
CA ALA A 516 5.20 10.99 -36.43
C ALA A 516 6.00 11.27 -35.14
N LYS A 517 5.40 11.94 -34.15
CA LYS A 517 6.03 12.19 -32.85
C LYS A 517 6.23 10.92 -32.01
N VAL A 518 5.27 9.98 -32.04
CA VAL A 518 5.41 8.65 -31.43
C VAL A 518 6.59 7.90 -32.06
N THR A 519 6.71 7.87 -33.39
CA THR A 519 7.82 7.21 -34.08
C THR A 519 9.17 7.86 -33.77
N GLN A 520 9.24 9.20 -33.67
CA GLN A 520 10.46 9.90 -33.24
C GLN A 520 10.88 9.44 -31.84
N LEU A 521 9.97 9.54 -30.86
CA LEU A 521 10.25 9.22 -29.46
C LEU A 521 10.50 7.72 -29.23
N ALA A 522 9.89 6.84 -30.02
CA ALA A 522 10.21 5.42 -30.07
C ALA A 522 11.67 5.17 -30.51
N GLY A 523 12.18 5.96 -31.48
CA GLY A 523 13.59 5.94 -31.86
C GLY A 523 14.52 6.39 -30.74
N GLU A 524 14.17 7.46 -30.02
CA GLU A 524 14.91 7.94 -28.85
C GLU A 524 14.93 6.90 -27.71
N LEU A 525 13.82 6.16 -27.51
CA LEU A 525 13.72 5.05 -26.56
C LEU A 525 14.60 3.85 -26.97
N VAL A 526 14.57 3.43 -28.25
CA VAL A 526 15.43 2.36 -28.79
C VAL A 526 16.91 2.71 -28.56
N ASP A 527 17.34 3.91 -28.95
CA ASP A 527 18.74 4.32 -28.81
C ASP A 527 19.21 4.36 -27.34
N ALA A 528 18.31 4.69 -26.41
CA ALA A 528 18.61 4.69 -24.99
C ALA A 528 18.65 3.27 -24.38
N LEU A 529 17.68 2.42 -24.71
CA LEU A 529 17.65 1.02 -24.26
C LEU A 529 18.84 0.23 -24.80
N ASP A 530 19.18 0.39 -26.08
CA ASP A 530 20.32 -0.29 -26.69
C ASP A 530 21.63 0.12 -26.01
N SER A 531 21.80 1.41 -25.67
CA SER A 531 22.96 1.91 -24.93
C SER A 531 23.04 1.35 -23.51
N VAL A 532 21.90 1.22 -22.83
CA VAL A 532 21.83 0.69 -21.45
C VAL A 532 22.10 -0.82 -21.43
N TYR A 533 21.53 -1.59 -22.36
CA TYR A 533 21.75 -3.05 -22.41
C TYR A 533 23.14 -3.42 -22.92
N ALA A 534 23.74 -2.62 -23.81
CA ALA A 534 25.14 -2.82 -24.22
C ALA A 534 26.09 -2.68 -23.02
N ALA A 535 25.85 -1.72 -22.14
CA ALA A 535 26.62 -1.55 -20.90
C ALA A 535 26.28 -2.61 -19.84
N ALA A 536 25.02 -2.99 -19.69
CA ALA A 536 24.64 -4.10 -18.82
C ALA A 536 25.39 -5.40 -19.18
N ALA A 537 25.68 -5.61 -20.48
CA ALA A 537 26.46 -6.75 -20.95
C ALA A 537 27.95 -6.70 -20.60
N THR A 538 28.55 -5.52 -20.38
CA THR A 538 29.94 -5.40 -19.88
C THR A 538 29.99 -5.64 -18.37
N GLU A 539 29.01 -5.11 -17.63
CA GLU A 539 28.88 -5.24 -16.18
C GLU A 539 28.12 -6.51 -15.73
N VAL A 540 28.10 -7.56 -16.56
CA VAL A 540 27.36 -8.80 -16.26
C VAL A 540 27.93 -9.55 -15.05
N HIS A 541 29.25 -9.45 -14.84
CA HIS A 541 29.97 -10.17 -13.80
C HIS A 541 29.61 -9.65 -12.40
N GLY A 542 29.20 -10.55 -11.51
CA GLY A 542 28.76 -10.22 -10.15
C GLY A 542 27.26 -9.92 -10.04
N HIS A 543 26.56 -9.67 -11.14
CA HIS A 543 25.11 -9.43 -11.16
C HIS A 543 24.31 -10.62 -11.74
N TYR A 544 24.85 -11.36 -12.71
CA TYR A 544 24.18 -12.53 -13.32
C TYR A 544 25.15 -13.70 -13.58
N ASP A 545 24.61 -14.92 -13.71
CA ASP A 545 25.39 -16.15 -14.00
C ASP A 545 26.20 -16.06 -15.32
N SER A 546 25.65 -15.38 -16.35
CA SER A 546 26.23 -15.18 -17.68
C SER A 546 25.43 -14.17 -18.49
N THR A 547 25.94 -13.71 -19.63
CA THR A 547 25.19 -12.82 -20.55
C THR A 547 23.86 -13.44 -20.99
N GLU A 548 23.81 -14.74 -21.27
CA GLU A 548 22.54 -15.41 -21.64
C GLU A 548 21.58 -15.55 -20.44
N ALA A 549 22.08 -15.66 -19.20
CA ALA A 549 21.25 -15.61 -18.01
C ALA A 549 20.71 -14.19 -17.75
N MET A 550 21.54 -13.16 -17.93
CA MET A 550 21.15 -11.76 -17.89
C MET A 550 20.02 -11.49 -18.88
N LYS A 551 20.19 -11.87 -20.15
CA LYS A 551 19.17 -11.71 -21.20
C LYS A 551 17.81 -12.29 -20.79
N ARG A 552 17.79 -13.56 -20.35
CA ARG A 552 16.55 -14.23 -19.90
C ARG A 552 15.94 -13.56 -18.67
N SER A 553 16.76 -13.16 -17.69
CA SER A 553 16.27 -12.51 -16.47
C SER A 553 15.69 -11.12 -16.77
N ILE A 554 16.34 -10.32 -17.62
CA ILE A 554 15.84 -9.02 -18.08
C ILE A 554 14.49 -9.20 -18.79
N ALA A 555 14.39 -10.12 -19.75
CA ALA A 555 13.14 -10.39 -20.45
C ALA A 555 12.03 -10.87 -19.50
N ALA A 556 12.31 -11.80 -18.58
CA ALA A 556 11.33 -12.31 -17.63
C ALA A 556 10.85 -11.23 -16.64
N ARG A 557 11.77 -10.48 -16.04
CA ARG A 557 11.46 -9.36 -15.12
C ARG A 557 10.62 -8.31 -15.83
N ALA A 558 11.07 -7.81 -16.98
CA ALA A 558 10.32 -6.82 -17.75
C ALA A 558 8.95 -7.34 -18.21
N ALA A 559 8.84 -8.61 -18.61
CA ALA A 559 7.57 -9.21 -19.03
C ALA A 559 6.55 -9.30 -17.89
N PHE A 560 7.01 -9.59 -16.67
CA PHE A 560 6.20 -9.86 -15.48
C PHE A 560 5.84 -8.60 -14.69
N GLU A 561 6.78 -7.70 -14.44
CA GLU A 561 6.54 -6.52 -13.60
C GLU A 561 5.68 -5.47 -14.32
N ASN A 562 5.85 -5.32 -15.64
CA ASN A 562 5.18 -4.29 -16.43
C ASN A 562 3.73 -4.62 -16.83
N GLU A 563 3.17 -5.73 -16.37
CA GLU A 563 1.78 -6.10 -16.67
C GLU A 563 0.77 -5.02 -16.28
N PRO A 564 -0.39 -4.90 -16.95
CA PRO A 564 -1.48 -4.07 -16.45
C PRO A 564 -2.14 -4.74 -15.22
N ILE A 565 -2.46 -3.97 -14.17
CA ILE A 565 -3.34 -4.47 -13.09
C ILE A 565 -4.78 -4.02 -13.37
N GLU A 566 -5.42 -4.67 -14.34
CA GLU A 566 -6.77 -4.28 -14.81
C GLU A 566 -7.82 -4.32 -13.70
N ALA A 567 -7.68 -5.28 -12.77
CA ALA A 567 -8.58 -5.43 -11.63
C ALA A 567 -8.57 -4.24 -10.66
N LEU A 568 -7.46 -3.48 -10.60
CA LEU A 568 -7.32 -2.27 -9.77
C LEU A 568 -7.69 -0.97 -10.50
N TYR A 569 -8.12 -1.03 -11.76
CA TYR A 569 -8.71 0.15 -12.42
C TYR A 569 -9.95 0.58 -11.64
N LYS A 570 -10.08 1.88 -11.39
CA LYS A 570 -11.07 2.40 -10.45
C LYS A 570 -12.49 1.92 -10.72
N ALA A 571 -12.97 1.95 -11.98
CA ALA A 571 -14.32 1.48 -12.31
C ALA A 571 -14.50 -0.04 -12.04
N PRO A 572 -13.70 -0.96 -12.61
CA PRO A 572 -13.76 -2.39 -12.26
C PRO A 572 -13.67 -2.71 -10.76
N ALA A 573 -12.75 -2.07 -10.03
CA ALA A 573 -12.61 -2.25 -8.58
C ALA A 573 -13.83 -1.73 -7.81
N HIS A 574 -14.36 -0.58 -8.21
CA HIS A 574 -15.58 0.01 -7.66
C HIS A 574 -16.80 -0.89 -7.87
N ASP A 575 -17.04 -1.31 -9.12
CA ASP A 575 -18.16 -2.18 -9.50
C ASP A 575 -18.09 -3.56 -8.80
N LEU A 576 -16.87 -4.08 -8.56
CA LEU A 576 -16.65 -5.28 -7.75
C LEU A 576 -17.10 -5.05 -6.31
N PHE A 577 -16.63 -4.00 -5.65
CA PHE A 577 -16.97 -3.75 -4.25
C PHE A 577 -18.44 -3.39 -4.04
N ASP A 578 -19.05 -2.61 -4.93
CA ASP A 578 -20.49 -2.31 -4.84
C ASP A 578 -21.36 -3.58 -4.93
N ARG A 579 -21.04 -4.47 -5.87
CA ARG A 579 -21.70 -5.78 -6.00
C ARG A 579 -21.50 -6.64 -4.76
N VAL A 580 -20.26 -6.70 -4.24
CA VAL A 580 -19.88 -7.57 -3.12
C VAL A 580 -20.45 -7.07 -1.78
N VAL A 581 -20.48 -5.76 -1.53
CA VAL A 581 -21.19 -5.17 -0.37
C VAL A 581 -22.69 -5.44 -0.47
N GLY A 582 -23.27 -5.34 -1.67
CA GLY A 582 -24.69 -5.65 -1.92
C GLY A 582 -25.06 -7.12 -1.72
N GLU A 583 -24.17 -8.06 -2.06
CA GLU A 583 -24.33 -9.50 -1.79
C GLU A 583 -24.14 -9.80 -0.30
N PHE A 584 -23.06 -9.31 0.32
CA PHE A 584 -22.85 -9.41 1.78
C PHE A 584 -24.01 -8.84 2.58
N GLY A 585 -24.62 -7.74 2.13
CA GLY A 585 -25.83 -7.17 2.74
C GLY A 585 -27.06 -8.09 2.70
N ARG A 586 -27.12 -9.06 1.77
CA ARG A 586 -28.20 -10.04 1.61
C ARG A 586 -27.91 -11.39 2.26
N THR A 587 -26.68 -11.88 2.16
CA THR A 587 -26.27 -13.21 2.66
C THR A 587 -25.64 -13.18 4.05
N GLY A 588 -25.03 -12.04 4.40
CA GLY A 588 -24.16 -11.92 5.56
C GLY A 588 -22.84 -12.70 5.45
N ASP A 589 -22.45 -13.22 4.28
CA ASP A 589 -21.25 -14.06 4.14
C ASP A 589 -19.96 -13.22 3.99
N PRO A 590 -19.08 -13.16 5.00
CA PRO A 590 -17.85 -12.36 4.94
C PRO A 590 -16.84 -12.89 3.90
N LYS A 591 -16.94 -14.16 3.45
CA LYS A 591 -16.02 -14.73 2.46
C LYS A 591 -16.01 -13.94 1.15
N LEU A 592 -17.16 -13.41 0.75
CA LEU A 592 -17.31 -12.55 -0.43
C LEU A 592 -16.43 -11.31 -0.37
N LEU A 593 -16.27 -10.71 0.82
CA LEU A 593 -15.44 -9.53 1.06
C LEU A 593 -13.96 -9.91 1.04
N THR A 594 -13.60 -11.02 1.70
CA THR A 594 -12.25 -11.59 1.69
C THR A 594 -11.78 -11.93 0.28
N GLU A 595 -12.56 -12.70 -0.49
CA GLU A 595 -12.23 -13.06 -1.87
C GLU A 595 -12.04 -11.84 -2.77
N ALA A 596 -12.85 -10.78 -2.59
CA ALA A 596 -12.73 -9.54 -3.35
C ALA A 596 -11.44 -8.77 -3.02
N ILE A 597 -11.12 -8.60 -1.73
CA ILE A 597 -9.88 -7.92 -1.29
C ILE A 597 -8.65 -8.75 -1.70
N ASP A 598 -8.64 -10.04 -1.37
CA ASP A 598 -7.50 -10.92 -1.58
C ASP A 598 -7.16 -11.09 -3.07
N LYS A 599 -8.17 -11.13 -3.95
CA LYS A 599 -7.96 -11.18 -5.40
C LYS A 599 -7.30 -9.90 -5.93
N LEU A 600 -7.70 -8.73 -5.41
CA LEU A 600 -7.09 -7.45 -5.76
C LEU A 600 -5.67 -7.31 -5.21
N ALA A 601 -5.47 -7.68 -3.94
CA ALA A 601 -4.15 -7.71 -3.30
C ALA A 601 -3.19 -8.64 -4.05
N ALA A 602 -3.58 -9.89 -4.34
CA ALA A 602 -2.78 -10.86 -5.07
C ALA A 602 -2.36 -10.37 -6.48
N SER A 603 -3.23 -9.61 -7.16
CA SER A 603 -2.92 -9.04 -8.48
C SER A 603 -1.80 -7.99 -8.47
N SER A 604 -1.47 -7.44 -7.29
CA SER A 604 -0.36 -6.50 -7.09
C SER A 604 0.96 -7.12 -6.66
N VAL A 605 0.98 -8.42 -6.31
CA VAL A 605 2.22 -9.13 -5.97
C VAL A 605 2.99 -9.38 -7.26
N ARG A 606 3.88 -8.45 -7.64
CA ARG A 606 4.60 -8.48 -8.92
C ARG A 606 5.97 -7.81 -8.95
N SER A 607 6.50 -7.39 -7.80
CA SER A 607 7.90 -6.95 -7.72
C SER A 607 8.75 -8.21 -7.55
N PHE A 608 9.68 -8.47 -8.46
CA PHE A 608 10.52 -9.67 -8.44
C PHE A 608 11.38 -9.72 -7.17
N GLU A 609 11.93 -8.56 -6.77
CA GLU A 609 12.70 -8.42 -5.54
C GLU A 609 11.84 -8.61 -4.29
N ALA A 610 10.62 -8.04 -4.28
CA ALA A 610 9.71 -8.23 -3.15
C ALA A 610 9.28 -9.69 -3.01
N LEU A 611 9.05 -10.39 -4.12
CA LEU A 611 8.74 -11.82 -4.15
C LEU A 611 9.85 -12.67 -3.52
N LEU A 612 11.10 -12.51 -3.95
CA LEU A 612 12.24 -13.22 -3.35
C LEU A 612 12.37 -13.00 -1.84
N GLU A 613 11.91 -11.84 -1.34
CA GLU A 613 11.90 -11.50 0.08
C GLU A 613 10.61 -11.89 0.82
N LEU A 614 9.52 -12.20 0.12
CA LEU A 614 8.19 -12.43 0.69
C LEU A 614 8.08 -13.80 1.38
N GLY A 615 7.26 -13.88 2.42
CA GLY A 615 6.94 -15.15 3.09
C GLY A 615 8.10 -15.78 3.86
N GLY A 616 7.92 -17.04 4.24
CA GLY A 616 8.91 -17.80 5.00
C GLY A 616 10.12 -18.22 4.16
N LYS A 617 11.27 -18.36 4.82
CA LYS A 617 12.55 -18.81 4.22
C LYS A 617 13.20 -19.82 5.16
N ARG A 618 13.80 -20.88 4.62
CA ARG A 618 14.59 -21.87 5.39
C ARG A 618 15.64 -22.57 4.54
N ALA A 619 16.62 -23.17 5.20
CA ALA A 619 17.45 -24.21 4.58
C ALA A 619 16.63 -25.50 4.40
N VAL A 620 16.96 -26.26 3.35
CA VAL A 620 16.44 -27.61 3.08
C VAL A 620 17.59 -28.51 2.64
N ASP A 621 17.37 -29.82 2.56
CA ASP A 621 18.41 -30.72 2.07
C ASP A 621 18.82 -30.35 0.63
N GLY A 622 20.12 -30.11 0.43
CA GLY A 622 20.70 -29.66 -0.83
C GLY A 622 20.23 -28.28 -1.34
N GLY A 623 19.84 -27.34 -0.45
CA GLY A 623 19.65 -25.94 -0.85
C GLY A 623 18.80 -25.08 0.09
N ILE A 624 18.02 -24.17 -0.48
CA ILE A 624 17.09 -23.29 0.25
C ILE A 624 15.66 -23.36 -0.29
N GLU A 625 14.71 -23.08 0.59
CA GLU A 625 13.29 -22.92 0.29
C GLU A 625 12.85 -21.52 0.72
N ILE A 626 12.36 -20.73 -0.22
CA ILE A 626 11.95 -19.32 -0.06
C ILE A 626 10.51 -19.14 -0.53
N GLU A 627 9.99 -17.91 -0.42
CA GLU A 627 8.64 -17.53 -0.85
C GLU A 627 7.49 -18.29 -0.17
N ARG A 628 7.78 -18.97 0.96
CA ARG A 628 6.86 -19.90 1.61
C ARG A 628 5.58 -19.19 2.04
N ARG A 629 4.45 -19.58 1.43
CA ARG A 629 3.12 -18.99 1.64
C ARG A 629 2.04 -20.05 1.56
N THR A 630 1.15 -20.08 2.54
CA THR A 630 -0.10 -20.84 2.47
C THR A 630 -1.15 -20.01 1.72
N ILE A 631 -1.67 -20.52 0.60
CA ILE A 631 -2.70 -19.86 -0.20
C ILE A 631 -3.84 -20.85 -0.41
N ASP A 632 -5.06 -20.49 -0.01
CA ASP A 632 -6.23 -21.40 0.01
C ASP A 632 -5.94 -22.73 0.76
N GLY A 633 -5.06 -22.68 1.77
CA GLY A 633 -4.61 -23.84 2.53
C GLY A 633 -3.69 -24.80 1.75
N ILE A 634 -3.07 -24.32 0.68
CA ILE A 634 -2.01 -25.03 -0.04
C ILE A 634 -0.70 -24.28 0.23
N ASP A 635 0.29 -24.98 0.76
CA ASP A 635 1.61 -24.42 1.01
C ASP A 635 2.38 -24.38 -0.30
N HIS A 636 2.79 -23.18 -0.71
CA HIS A 636 3.57 -22.94 -1.92
C HIS A 636 4.95 -22.38 -1.54
N SER A 637 5.98 -22.77 -2.27
CA SER A 637 7.35 -22.27 -2.09
C SER A 637 8.17 -22.33 -3.38
N VAL A 638 9.29 -21.61 -3.41
CA VAL A 638 10.33 -21.77 -4.43
C VAL A 638 11.55 -22.43 -3.82
N ARG A 639 11.96 -23.58 -4.37
CA ARG A 639 13.16 -24.32 -3.96
C ARG A 639 14.32 -24.01 -4.90
N ALA A 640 15.41 -23.51 -4.33
CA ALA A 640 16.67 -23.26 -5.03
C ALA A 640 17.74 -24.23 -4.52
N LEU A 641 18.02 -25.25 -5.33
CA LEU A 641 18.93 -26.34 -4.97
C LEU A 641 20.38 -26.05 -5.39
N ASP A 642 21.32 -26.66 -4.68
CA ASP A 642 22.78 -26.53 -4.84
C ASP A 642 23.28 -27.12 -6.16
N ASP A 643 22.59 -28.15 -6.67
CA ASP A 643 22.80 -28.69 -8.02
C ASP A 643 22.38 -27.74 -9.15
N GLY A 644 21.88 -26.55 -8.79
CA GLY A 644 21.45 -25.49 -9.69
C GLY A 644 20.03 -25.65 -10.21
N LYS A 645 19.30 -26.71 -9.84
CA LYS A 645 17.87 -26.84 -10.18
C LYS A 645 17.03 -25.81 -9.42
N ARG A 646 15.90 -25.46 -10.01
CA ARG A 646 14.87 -24.60 -9.42
C ARG A 646 13.53 -25.31 -9.54
N ARG A 647 12.73 -25.29 -8.48
CA ARG A 647 11.39 -25.89 -8.46
C ARG A 647 10.39 -24.96 -7.80
N LEU A 648 9.17 -24.93 -8.30
CA LEU A 648 8.02 -24.56 -7.46
C LEU A 648 7.64 -25.82 -6.71
N HIS A 649 7.40 -25.69 -5.41
CA HIS A 649 6.96 -26.79 -4.58
C HIS A 649 5.59 -26.45 -4.00
N LEU A 650 4.68 -27.42 -4.03
CA LEU A 650 3.36 -27.34 -3.44
C LEU A 650 3.21 -28.47 -2.45
N ALA A 651 2.64 -28.21 -1.29
CA ALA A 651 2.24 -29.21 -0.32
C ALA A 651 0.78 -28.98 0.11
N ILE A 652 -0.03 -30.04 0.09
CA ILE A 652 -1.38 -30.05 0.65
C ILE A 652 -1.36 -30.93 1.90
N PRO A 653 -1.55 -30.38 3.11
CA PRO A 653 -1.59 -31.16 4.33
C PRO A 653 -2.72 -32.20 4.30
N LEU A 654 -2.43 -33.42 4.77
CA LEU A 654 -3.40 -34.49 4.92
C LEU A 654 -3.78 -34.71 6.38
N THR A 655 -4.99 -35.24 6.57
CA THR A 655 -5.43 -35.89 7.81
C THR A 655 -5.80 -37.34 7.51
N GLY A 656 -5.77 -38.20 8.52
CA GLY A 656 -5.93 -39.65 8.36
C GLY A 656 -4.61 -40.38 8.11
N ASP A 657 -4.71 -41.67 7.80
CA ASP A 657 -3.58 -42.57 7.58
C ASP A 657 -3.89 -43.61 6.47
N GLU A 658 -2.93 -44.48 6.18
CA GLU A 658 -3.06 -45.50 5.12
C GLU A 658 -4.19 -46.52 5.38
N ALA A 659 -4.58 -46.75 6.64
CA ALA A 659 -5.63 -47.69 7.00
C ALA A 659 -7.04 -47.06 7.01
N SER A 660 -7.12 -45.79 7.42
CA SER A 660 -8.36 -45.03 7.51
C SER A 660 -8.69 -44.23 6.26
N GLY A 661 -7.72 -44.02 5.36
CA GLY A 661 -7.82 -43.17 4.17
C GLY A 661 -7.49 -41.71 4.49
N PHE A 662 -6.88 -41.03 3.51
CA PHE A 662 -6.43 -39.64 3.65
C PHE A 662 -7.53 -38.64 3.29
N VAL A 663 -7.53 -37.47 3.91
CA VAL A 663 -8.41 -36.33 3.58
C VAL A 663 -7.55 -35.07 3.46
N LEU A 664 -7.73 -34.33 2.36
CA LEU A 664 -7.07 -33.05 2.12
C LEU A 664 -7.57 -32.03 3.15
N ALA A 665 -6.73 -31.74 4.15
CA ALA A 665 -7.14 -31.05 5.39
C ALA A 665 -7.72 -29.65 5.13
N THR A 666 -7.29 -29.04 4.02
CA THR A 666 -7.58 -27.67 3.65
C THR A 666 -8.64 -27.52 2.56
N LEU A 667 -9.21 -28.63 2.08
CA LEU A 667 -10.31 -28.63 1.11
C LEU A 667 -11.56 -29.29 1.73
N PRO A 668 -12.36 -28.56 2.53
CA PRO A 668 -13.55 -29.11 3.16
C PRO A 668 -14.53 -29.71 2.14
N GLY A 669 -14.92 -30.96 2.37
CA GLY A 669 -15.77 -31.71 1.44
C GLY A 669 -15.02 -32.48 0.35
N ALA A 670 -13.69 -32.38 0.26
CA ALA A 670 -12.89 -33.28 -0.57
C ALA A 670 -13.15 -34.75 -0.18
N PRO A 671 -13.22 -35.67 -1.16
CA PRO A 671 -13.43 -37.07 -0.89
C PRO A 671 -12.24 -37.65 -0.11
N ARG A 672 -12.52 -38.69 0.68
CA ARG A 672 -11.49 -39.49 1.33
C ARG A 672 -10.77 -40.34 0.27
N LEU A 673 -9.46 -40.21 0.21
CA LEU A 673 -8.58 -40.80 -0.80
C LEU A 673 -7.88 -42.04 -0.24
N ALA A 674 -7.84 -43.13 -1.01
CA ALA A 674 -6.89 -44.19 -0.71
C ALA A 674 -5.47 -43.73 -1.05
N LYS A 675 -4.45 -44.42 -0.52
CA LYS A 675 -3.04 -44.16 -0.89
C LYS A 675 -2.81 -44.22 -2.41
N ALA A 676 -3.43 -45.19 -3.07
CA ALA A 676 -3.39 -45.31 -4.52
C ALA A 676 -3.99 -44.09 -5.25
N ASP A 677 -5.03 -43.46 -4.70
CA ASP A 677 -5.62 -42.23 -5.27
C ASP A 677 -4.72 -41.00 -5.03
N VAL A 678 -4.03 -40.95 -3.89
CA VAL A 678 -3.00 -39.92 -3.62
C VAL A 678 -1.83 -40.07 -4.57
N GLU A 679 -1.32 -41.29 -4.79
CA GLU A 679 -0.23 -41.58 -5.74
C GLU A 679 -0.67 -41.39 -7.22
N ALA A 680 -1.95 -41.61 -7.52
CA ALA A 680 -2.56 -41.34 -8.82
C ALA A 680 -2.94 -39.86 -9.04
N MET A 681 -2.91 -39.02 -8.00
CA MET A 681 -3.27 -37.61 -8.12
C MET A 681 -2.32 -36.87 -9.08
N ARG A 682 -2.90 -35.94 -9.83
CA ARG A 682 -2.20 -35.06 -10.77
C ARG A 682 -2.57 -33.61 -10.46
N TYR A 683 -1.59 -32.72 -10.63
CA TYR A 683 -1.84 -31.28 -10.68
C TYR A 683 -1.65 -30.82 -12.12
N ARG A 684 -2.75 -30.36 -12.75
CA ARG A 684 -2.73 -29.73 -14.07
C ARG A 684 -2.63 -28.23 -13.89
N PHE A 685 -1.59 -27.63 -14.44
CA PHE A 685 -1.22 -26.25 -14.13
C PHE A 685 -0.78 -25.46 -15.36
N THR A 686 -0.71 -24.15 -15.18
CA THR A 686 -0.18 -23.14 -16.11
C THR A 686 0.71 -22.17 -15.34
N VAL A 687 1.63 -21.52 -16.05
CA VAL A 687 2.38 -20.34 -15.55
C VAL A 687 2.18 -19.09 -16.44
N ASP A 688 1.33 -19.20 -17.47
CA ASP A 688 1.16 -18.23 -18.57
C ASP A 688 -0.30 -17.78 -18.79
N GLY A 689 -1.19 -18.09 -17.85
CA GLY A 689 -2.62 -17.76 -17.93
C GLY A 689 -3.40 -18.68 -18.86
N TRP A 690 -3.12 -19.99 -18.79
CA TRP A 690 -3.77 -21.07 -19.56
C TRP A 690 -3.54 -21.01 -21.08
N GLN A 691 -2.45 -20.38 -21.53
CA GLN A 691 -2.00 -20.48 -22.93
C GLN A 691 -1.32 -21.82 -23.19
N SER A 692 -0.61 -22.34 -22.19
CA SER A 692 -0.13 -23.72 -22.12
C SER A 692 -0.55 -24.40 -20.82
N THR A 693 -0.65 -25.72 -20.86
CA THR A 693 -0.91 -26.55 -19.68
C THR A 693 0.13 -27.65 -19.56
N GLN A 694 0.60 -27.88 -18.33
CA GLN A 694 1.50 -28.96 -17.96
C GLN A 694 0.86 -29.79 -16.83
N GLU A 695 1.36 -31.00 -16.62
CA GLU A 695 0.92 -31.85 -15.51
C GLU A 695 2.10 -32.37 -14.71
N VAL A 696 1.92 -32.50 -13.40
CA VAL A 696 2.88 -33.13 -12.49
C VAL A 696 2.17 -34.14 -11.60
N GLN A 697 2.80 -35.30 -11.39
CA GLN A 697 2.32 -36.34 -10.49
C GLN A 697 2.61 -36.00 -9.03
N ALA A 698 1.62 -36.22 -8.18
CA ALA A 698 1.72 -36.14 -6.73
C ALA A 698 2.75 -37.13 -6.16
N ARG A 699 3.30 -36.79 -4.99
CA ARG A 699 3.97 -37.73 -4.10
C ARG A 699 3.33 -37.66 -2.72
N LEU A 700 3.25 -38.79 -2.03
CA LEU A 700 2.98 -38.80 -0.60
C LEU A 700 4.30 -38.56 0.13
N ASP A 701 4.34 -37.52 0.96
CA ASP A 701 5.51 -37.06 1.70
C ASP A 701 5.09 -36.65 3.12
N VAL A 702 5.99 -36.06 3.90
CA VAL A 702 5.67 -35.39 5.17
C VAL A 702 5.90 -33.89 5.11
N ASP A 703 5.04 -33.13 5.78
CA ASP A 703 5.23 -31.69 5.98
C ASP A 703 6.30 -31.39 7.04
N GLU A 704 6.57 -30.10 7.29
CA GLU A 704 7.59 -29.69 8.27
C GLU A 704 7.26 -30.05 9.73
N HIS A 705 6.02 -30.48 10.01
CA HIS A 705 5.58 -30.97 11.31
C HIS A 705 5.54 -32.51 11.37
N GLY A 706 6.02 -33.20 10.32
CA GLY A 706 6.00 -34.66 10.22
C GLY A 706 4.62 -35.25 9.93
N ARG A 707 3.64 -34.43 9.54
CA ARG A 707 2.29 -34.88 9.17
C ARG A 707 2.27 -35.30 7.70
N PRO A 708 1.48 -36.30 7.29
CA PRO A 708 1.40 -36.67 5.87
C PRO A 708 0.94 -35.49 5.01
N ALA A 709 1.51 -35.35 3.82
CA ALA A 709 1.16 -34.30 2.86
C ALA A 709 1.23 -34.83 1.42
N VAL A 710 0.40 -34.27 0.54
CA VAL A 710 0.54 -34.48 -0.92
C VAL A 710 1.46 -33.41 -1.46
N THR A 711 2.59 -33.77 -2.05
CA THR A 711 3.56 -32.82 -2.60
C THR A 711 3.68 -32.88 -4.11
N PHE A 712 3.98 -31.73 -4.71
CA PHE A 712 4.23 -31.56 -6.14
C PHE A 712 5.50 -30.73 -6.35
N ASP A 713 6.37 -31.17 -7.25
CA ASP A 713 7.64 -30.53 -7.58
C ASP A 713 7.64 -30.15 -9.07
N ILE A 714 7.42 -28.86 -9.37
CA ILE A 714 7.36 -28.35 -10.74
C ILE A 714 8.73 -27.78 -11.13
N PRO A 715 9.43 -28.31 -12.15
CA PRO A 715 10.69 -27.76 -12.61
C PRO A 715 10.48 -26.38 -13.25
N VAL A 716 11.31 -25.40 -12.89
CA VAL A 716 11.26 -24.04 -13.44
C VAL A 716 12.63 -23.51 -13.85
N ILE A 717 12.64 -22.52 -14.74
CA ILE A 717 13.85 -21.89 -15.27
C ILE A 717 14.36 -20.82 -14.30
N LYS A 718 15.68 -20.76 -14.09
CA LYS A 718 16.34 -19.70 -13.31
C LYS A 718 16.03 -18.30 -13.85
N GLY A 719 15.74 -17.35 -12.97
CA GLY A 719 15.45 -15.96 -13.35
C GLY A 719 14.05 -15.75 -13.95
N ALA A 720 13.18 -16.77 -13.93
CA ALA A 720 11.79 -16.64 -14.35
C ALA A 720 10.92 -16.06 -13.22
N ALA A 721 9.78 -15.48 -13.58
CA ALA A 721 8.68 -15.14 -12.67
C ALA A 721 7.36 -15.40 -13.38
N GLY A 722 6.28 -15.57 -12.63
CA GLY A 722 4.97 -15.87 -13.19
C GLY A 722 3.90 -16.10 -12.14
N ARG A 723 2.74 -16.60 -12.57
CA ARG A 723 1.63 -16.99 -11.67
C ARG A 723 1.29 -18.45 -11.92
N LEU A 724 1.52 -19.28 -10.93
CA LEU A 724 1.15 -20.68 -10.96
C LEU A 724 -0.35 -20.81 -10.65
N GLU A 725 -1.13 -21.22 -11.64
CA GLU A 725 -2.53 -21.58 -11.47
C GLU A 725 -2.73 -23.05 -11.87
N GLY A 726 -3.71 -23.72 -11.27
CA GLY A 726 -3.99 -25.10 -11.63
C GLY A 726 -5.14 -25.73 -10.87
N VAL A 727 -5.39 -26.99 -11.19
CA VAL A 727 -6.46 -27.83 -10.65
C VAL A 727 -5.94 -29.24 -10.36
N PHE A 728 -6.36 -29.82 -9.25
CA PHE A 728 -6.00 -31.18 -8.83
C PHE A 728 -7.08 -32.16 -9.30
N HIS A 729 -6.64 -33.29 -9.85
CA HIS A 729 -7.52 -34.36 -10.32
C HIS A 729 -6.96 -35.75 -9.97
N VAL A 730 -7.86 -36.73 -9.95
CA VAL A 730 -7.54 -38.15 -9.75
C VAL A 730 -8.22 -38.94 -10.86
N GLU A 731 -7.43 -39.67 -11.65
CA GLU A 731 -7.93 -40.45 -12.79
C GLU A 731 -8.47 -41.84 -12.37
N THR A 732 -8.03 -42.37 -11.23
CA THR A 732 -8.52 -43.64 -10.68
C THR A 732 -9.98 -43.54 -10.23
N GLY A 733 -10.74 -44.62 -10.41
CA GLY A 733 -12.11 -44.74 -9.87
C GLY A 733 -13.22 -43.98 -10.62
N GLY A 734 -12.93 -43.33 -11.74
CA GLY A 734 -13.96 -42.69 -12.60
C GLY A 734 -13.66 -41.26 -13.05
N GLY A 735 -12.53 -40.68 -12.62
CA GLY A 735 -12.10 -39.34 -13.02
C GLY A 735 -12.90 -38.23 -12.35
N PHE A 736 -12.39 -37.68 -11.25
CA PHE A 736 -13.01 -36.53 -10.59
C PHE A 736 -12.02 -35.39 -10.34
N TRP A 737 -12.56 -34.18 -10.44
CA TRP A 737 -11.87 -32.96 -10.05
C TRP A 737 -12.07 -32.75 -8.54
N ILE A 738 -10.99 -32.39 -7.84
CA ILE A 738 -11.05 -32.12 -6.39
C ILE A 738 -11.77 -30.78 -6.12
N LYS A 739 -11.79 -29.90 -7.12
CA LYS A 739 -12.53 -28.64 -7.16
C LYS A 739 -13.00 -28.40 -8.59
N ASP A 740 -14.22 -27.89 -8.79
CA ASP A 740 -14.71 -27.66 -10.15
C ASP A 740 -13.87 -26.60 -10.89
N GLY A 741 -13.64 -26.80 -12.19
CA GLY A 741 -12.78 -25.91 -13.00
C GLY A 741 -13.28 -24.48 -13.16
N ALA A 742 -14.42 -24.13 -12.55
CA ALA A 742 -14.94 -22.77 -12.46
C ALA A 742 -14.28 -21.96 -11.32
N SER A 743 -13.66 -22.64 -10.34
CA SER A 743 -13.16 -22.01 -9.11
C SER A 743 -11.67 -22.27 -8.87
N ASN A 744 -10.82 -21.87 -9.84
CA ASN A 744 -9.36 -21.89 -9.70
C ASN A 744 -8.90 -21.36 -8.33
N PHE A 745 -7.87 -21.99 -7.76
CA PHE A 745 -7.17 -21.46 -6.59
C PHE A 745 -6.62 -20.06 -6.86
N ARG A 746 -6.50 -19.23 -5.83
CA ARG A 746 -5.74 -17.97 -5.92
C ARG A 746 -4.32 -18.31 -6.38
N GLY A 747 -3.98 -17.91 -7.60
CA GLY A 747 -2.72 -18.31 -8.23
C GLY A 747 -1.51 -17.92 -7.39
N TYR A 748 -0.54 -18.82 -7.28
CA TYR A 748 0.70 -18.56 -6.58
C TYR A 748 1.65 -17.76 -7.48
N THR A 749 1.72 -16.45 -7.24
CA THR A 749 2.67 -15.56 -7.91
C THR A 749 4.07 -15.77 -7.34
N PHE A 750 5.08 -16.04 -8.17
CA PHE A 750 6.43 -16.45 -7.77
C PHE A 750 7.55 -15.73 -8.53
N ALA A 751 8.74 -15.63 -7.92
CA ALA A 751 10.00 -15.33 -8.59
C ALA A 751 11.04 -16.45 -8.38
N VAL A 752 11.86 -16.74 -9.39
CA VAL A 752 12.85 -17.83 -9.35
C VAL A 752 14.26 -17.24 -9.30
N PRO A 753 14.99 -17.33 -8.17
CA PRO A 753 16.31 -16.74 -8.07
C PRO A 753 17.31 -17.43 -9.00
N ASP A 754 18.26 -16.67 -9.55
CA ASP A 754 19.41 -17.23 -10.25
C ASP A 754 20.43 -17.86 -9.28
N LYS A 755 21.69 -18.11 -9.70
CA LYS A 755 22.67 -18.71 -8.80
C LYS A 755 23.18 -17.70 -7.76
N LEU A 756 23.39 -16.45 -8.16
CA LEU A 756 23.93 -15.40 -7.29
C LEU A 756 22.89 -14.95 -6.26
N GLU A 757 21.64 -14.76 -6.69
CA GLU A 757 20.52 -14.44 -5.79
C GLU A 757 20.29 -15.56 -4.77
N ALA A 758 20.28 -16.82 -5.20
CA ALA A 758 20.12 -17.95 -4.29
C ALA A 758 21.28 -18.07 -3.30
N ALA A 759 22.53 -17.81 -3.71
CA ALA A 759 23.68 -17.80 -2.81
C ALA A 759 23.59 -16.67 -1.78
N ALA A 760 23.16 -15.47 -2.19
CA ALA A 760 22.95 -14.33 -1.28
C ALA A 760 21.76 -14.52 -0.32
N LEU A 761 20.72 -15.25 -0.74
CA LEU A 761 19.63 -15.68 0.13
C LEU A 761 20.10 -16.76 1.12
N ALA A 762 20.85 -17.76 0.66
CA ALA A 762 21.38 -18.83 1.53
C ALA A 762 22.30 -18.29 2.62
N ALA A 763 23.21 -17.36 2.27
CA ALA A 763 24.08 -16.70 3.24
C ALA A 763 23.29 -15.97 4.34
N ARG A 764 22.17 -15.32 3.98
CA ARG A 764 21.28 -14.61 4.92
C ARG A 764 20.38 -15.52 5.76
N ILE A 765 20.15 -16.75 5.31
CA ILE A 765 19.42 -17.78 6.07
C ILE A 765 20.35 -18.49 7.07
N GLN A 766 21.67 -18.44 6.82
CA GLN A 766 22.71 -19.06 7.67
C GLN A 766 23.30 -18.08 8.71
N SER A 767 23.09 -16.77 8.55
CA SER A 767 23.55 -15.70 9.45
C SER A 767 22.49 -15.32 10.49
#